data_AF-A0A7V5ZKU5-F1
#
_entry.id   AF-A0A7V5ZKU5-F1
#
_cell.length_a   1.000
_cell.length_b   1.000
_cell.length_c   1.000
_cell.angle_alpha   90.00
_cell.angle_beta   90.00
_cell.angle_gamma   90.00
#
_symmetry.space_group_name_H-M   'P 1'
#
loop_
_entity.id
_entity.type
_entity.pdbx_description
1 polymer ?
#
loop_
_entity_poly.entity_id
_entity_poly.type
_entity_poly.pdbx_seq_one_letter_code
_entity_poly.pdbx_strand_id
1 'polypeptide(L)'
;MLLARLAALATPAGFAGLATVLAGVGAVPIPEAAWAALAVLLGYGPSGWIAPGGWRRRGAELLLLPAAYALVTMGDAPLRQATVPPLLVAAAATAAWVAWPSGSARGTRILAVALALAVRAAGGVGCSGEGTWATGVALLVPAALAAAAVPLSRAAALAVAIVGGTLPLQRDPLATLLGGGTLLALLALLPRGPVMRRIGRSWLPAAATVGVLLASLAPWGGISPAMAFPGAGWAAPAVVALTAVATAVLPACLSGPAWLAATLLFGASQPPPPDRPAIVLTAASPTATLPTATGGLYLADLSLTNAATVGAGTVAARVTLGDREFSLRVGIHTAEWAHKRADVRPVVAHPLPLSVVSRPAGLGRDAFWGVAGRVMGELPAGLTPALRRADGLPAETAVVVATAGPAVPTPPRDWGLPAWLLAAAVAVALLQGISRTWHGETAWVPWAIVAAGSLFSRLAVEPHRLLGERHAVDLALAAFLAAWLPAARQWLRRGRVFLTAASFLLPLAVATPHLARPMGDEPYHLLLLESLASDFDLDVSDDADLPNHPENLPYVPPPGRFIQPPSLAALLLPGYFLLGRTGALLLLALAAAATVALLARRARALGVPASRTALLAAALLASYPLATFATQIWPEIVGALAAALSITWLAAASGGPWPVSALVVAAVWLKTRFGLALFPLAVAAWWPDASRRAAVLRLAAATGAAALAALSFAWLAFGDPLDPLGRRRLADLVPASPSQALTTLGGLAFDAASGLAFSAPLLPAVLAGVGPLWRRGGRGERAILLGAALTVAGLLANVEWRGGDSPPARYLVVLLPGLALAGAMLLVRPRRWRRLAGLLVPPTLLVSWVAVTRPHLLVNTGVGGTWFADALAVRFEAAAWELFPSFLRASAVRWAFPLAAATLALFAALLVQRRPRWGRLLAAAAPALWLLAAGALVATLHLRCDDRIEMESPHVQRQGGVLWPPAGQMSRFRFANGWAIGTGEAVEVPVRVAPGATYAVAGYLLERAVAGATLDVRWDGGQPQRLTVAGAAPGVLPLPAPPGPGRHRLRLAYAGPSGGFAMLDAVVRRE
;
A
#
# COMPACT_ATOMS: atom_id res chain seq x y z
N MET A 1 -3.35 -37.37 -6.64
CA MET A 1 -2.10 -36.59 -6.77
C MET A 1 -2.11 -35.70 -8.01
N LEU A 2 -2.45 -36.22 -9.19
CA LEU A 2 -2.52 -35.46 -10.45
C LEU A 2 -3.33 -34.14 -10.36
N LEU A 3 -4.56 -34.18 -9.83
CA LEU A 3 -5.38 -32.98 -9.63
C LEU A 3 -4.70 -31.89 -8.78
N ALA A 4 -3.89 -32.27 -7.79
CA ALA A 4 -3.17 -31.29 -6.98
C ALA A 4 -2.02 -30.65 -7.76
N ARG A 5 -1.34 -31.42 -8.61
CA ARG A 5 -0.31 -30.90 -9.52
C ARG A 5 -0.90 -29.97 -10.57
N LEU A 6 -2.04 -30.33 -11.18
CA LEU A 6 -2.77 -29.46 -12.09
C LEU A 6 -3.24 -28.17 -11.38
N ALA A 7 -3.75 -28.28 -10.16
CA ALA A 7 -4.13 -27.10 -9.37
C ALA A 7 -2.93 -26.19 -9.06
N ALA A 8 -1.74 -26.75 -8.83
CA ALA A 8 -0.52 -25.97 -8.60
C ALA A 8 -0.03 -25.22 -9.85
N LEU A 9 -0.52 -25.58 -11.04
CA LEU A 9 -0.30 -24.85 -12.30
C LEU A 9 -1.34 -23.74 -12.55
N ALA A 10 -2.43 -23.69 -11.79
CA ALA A 10 -3.46 -22.67 -11.99
C ALA A 10 -2.92 -21.26 -11.75
N THR A 11 -2.15 -21.05 -10.68
CA THR A 11 -1.58 -19.73 -10.36
C THR A 11 -0.59 -19.22 -11.42
N PRO A 12 0.42 -20.00 -11.86
CA PRO A 12 1.30 -19.52 -12.93
C PRO A 12 0.55 -19.30 -14.25
N ALA A 13 -0.46 -20.12 -14.57
CA ALA A 13 -1.32 -19.89 -15.74
C ALA A 13 -2.15 -18.60 -15.60
N GLY A 14 -2.70 -18.31 -14.41
CA GLY A 14 -3.42 -17.06 -14.13
C GLY A 14 -2.52 -15.83 -14.26
N PHE A 15 -1.26 -15.92 -13.82
CA PHE A 15 -0.28 -14.84 -13.99
C PHE A 15 0.05 -14.62 -15.47
N ALA A 16 0.29 -15.70 -16.22
CA ALA A 16 0.51 -15.62 -17.66
C ALA A 16 -0.71 -15.01 -18.38
N GLY A 17 -1.93 -15.40 -18.02
CA GLY A 17 -3.15 -14.80 -18.54
C GLY A 17 -3.24 -13.30 -18.29
N LEU A 18 -2.93 -12.84 -17.07
CA LEU A 18 -2.85 -11.41 -16.75
C LEU A 18 -1.80 -10.69 -17.61
N ALA A 19 -0.59 -11.26 -17.74
CA ALA A 19 0.49 -10.69 -18.54
C ALA A 19 0.10 -10.58 -20.02
N THR A 20 -0.56 -11.60 -20.57
CA THR A 20 -1.10 -11.59 -21.94
C THR A 20 -2.14 -10.49 -22.12
N VAL A 21 -3.06 -10.30 -21.17
CA VAL A 21 -4.04 -9.20 -21.24
C VAL A 21 -3.35 -7.85 -21.22
N LEU A 22 -2.40 -7.63 -20.30
CA LEU A 22 -1.64 -6.37 -20.21
C LEU A 22 -0.88 -6.07 -21.50
N ALA A 23 -0.32 -7.08 -22.16
CA ALA A 23 0.31 -6.93 -23.46
C ALA A 23 -0.69 -6.64 -24.57
N GLY A 24 -1.83 -7.35 -24.58
CA GLY A 24 -2.89 -7.18 -25.58
C GLY A 24 -3.52 -5.78 -25.57
N VAL A 25 -3.59 -5.13 -24.40
CA VAL A 25 -4.08 -3.75 -24.26
C VAL A 25 -2.98 -2.69 -24.42
N GLY A 26 -1.74 -3.09 -24.74
CA GLY A 26 -0.60 -2.18 -24.88
C GLY A 26 -0.08 -1.57 -23.58
N ALA A 27 -0.52 -2.04 -22.41
CA ALA A 27 -0.08 -1.52 -21.12
C ALA A 27 1.34 -1.97 -20.76
N VAL A 28 1.77 -3.13 -21.24
CA VAL A 28 3.11 -3.69 -21.03
C VAL A 28 3.64 -4.20 -22.39
N PRO A 29 4.91 -3.96 -22.75
CA PRO A 29 5.49 -4.52 -23.96
C PRO A 29 5.42 -6.06 -23.99
N ILE A 30 5.14 -6.64 -25.16
CA ILE A 30 5.05 -8.10 -25.34
C ILE A 30 6.29 -8.85 -24.80
N PRO A 31 7.54 -8.41 -25.08
CA PRO A 31 8.72 -9.10 -24.54
C PRO A 31 8.77 -9.09 -23.02
N GLU A 32 8.40 -7.97 -22.38
CA GLU A 32 8.38 -7.82 -20.94
C GLU A 32 7.33 -8.76 -20.30
N ALA A 33 6.13 -8.80 -20.86
CA ALA A 33 5.07 -9.71 -20.41
C ALA A 33 5.44 -11.20 -20.58
N ALA A 34 6.04 -11.56 -21.72
CA ALA A 34 6.46 -12.92 -22.02
C ALA A 34 7.55 -13.43 -21.07
N TRP A 35 8.58 -12.61 -20.82
CA TRP A 35 9.65 -12.94 -19.86
C TRP A 35 9.14 -13.08 -18.42
N ALA A 36 8.25 -12.18 -17.99
CA ALA A 36 7.62 -12.27 -16.68
C ALA A 36 6.80 -13.57 -16.53
N ALA A 37 5.98 -13.92 -17.52
CA ALA A 37 5.22 -15.16 -17.53
C ALA A 37 6.12 -16.40 -17.52
N LEU A 38 7.18 -16.40 -18.33
CA LEU A 38 8.17 -17.48 -18.38
C LEU A 38 8.89 -17.68 -17.04
N ALA A 39 9.30 -16.60 -16.37
CA ALA A 39 9.92 -16.65 -15.05
C ALA A 39 9.00 -17.34 -14.03
N VAL A 40 7.72 -16.98 -14.04
CA VAL A 40 6.72 -17.59 -13.15
C VAL A 40 6.50 -19.07 -13.49
N LEU A 41 6.38 -19.43 -14.77
CA LEU A 41 6.23 -20.83 -15.19
C LEU A 41 7.42 -21.70 -14.77
N LEU A 42 8.65 -21.21 -14.99
CA LEU A 42 9.89 -21.90 -14.62
C LEU A 42 10.03 -22.05 -13.10
N GLY A 43 9.68 -21.03 -12.31
CA GLY A 43 9.77 -21.09 -10.85
C GLY A 43 8.68 -21.94 -10.20
N TYR A 44 7.43 -21.82 -10.67
CA TYR A 44 6.25 -22.39 -10.02
C TYR A 44 5.82 -23.75 -10.57
N GLY A 45 6.18 -24.09 -11.82
CA GLY A 45 5.86 -25.37 -12.45
C GLY A 45 6.55 -26.55 -11.75
N PRO A 46 7.88 -26.63 -11.74
CA PRO A 46 8.63 -27.70 -11.08
C PRO A 46 8.40 -27.77 -9.57
N SER A 47 8.37 -26.61 -8.90
CA SER A 47 8.08 -26.52 -7.46
C SER A 47 6.67 -27.00 -7.12
N GLY A 48 5.68 -26.67 -7.95
CA GLY A 48 4.31 -27.16 -7.83
C GLY A 48 4.20 -28.65 -8.13
N TRP A 49 4.98 -29.18 -9.06
CA TRP A 49 4.99 -30.60 -9.38
C TRP A 49 5.53 -31.47 -8.23
N ILE A 50 6.60 -31.00 -7.59
CA ILE A 50 7.27 -31.67 -6.47
C ILE A 50 6.48 -31.47 -5.16
N ALA A 51 5.97 -30.27 -4.91
CA ALA A 51 5.21 -29.93 -3.70
C ALA A 51 3.86 -29.25 -4.04
N PRO A 52 2.87 -30.03 -4.53
CA PRO A 52 1.62 -29.49 -5.10
C PRO A 52 0.62 -28.90 -4.09
N GLY A 53 0.96 -28.82 -2.81
CA GLY A 53 -0.01 -28.34 -1.83
C GLY A 53 0.56 -28.04 -0.45
N GLY A 54 -0.35 -27.64 0.44
CA GLY A 54 -0.01 -27.16 1.78
C GLY A 54 0.00 -25.65 1.89
N TRP A 55 0.01 -25.15 3.13
CA TRP A 55 -0.05 -23.71 3.40
C TRP A 55 1.21 -22.98 2.94
N ARG A 56 2.38 -23.63 3.00
CA ARG A 56 3.65 -23.03 2.54
C ARG A 56 3.62 -22.76 1.04
N ARG A 57 3.09 -23.70 0.25
CA ARG A 57 2.93 -23.53 -1.21
C ARG A 57 2.01 -22.36 -1.51
N ARG A 58 0.87 -22.27 -0.84
CA ARG A 58 -0.06 -21.14 -0.98
C ARG A 58 0.58 -19.82 -0.60
N GLY A 59 1.36 -19.81 0.49
CA GLY A 59 2.15 -18.64 0.88
C GLY A 59 3.11 -18.20 -0.24
N ALA A 60 3.80 -19.15 -0.87
CA ALA A 60 4.65 -18.85 -2.03
C ALA A 60 3.83 -18.34 -3.23
N GLU A 61 2.67 -18.91 -3.53
CA GLU A 61 1.80 -18.45 -4.62
C GLU A 61 1.25 -17.03 -4.38
N LEU A 62 0.99 -16.65 -3.12
CA LEU A 62 0.59 -15.28 -2.77
C LEU A 62 1.69 -14.25 -3.05
N LEU A 63 2.97 -14.65 -3.06
CA LEU A 63 4.08 -13.76 -3.42
C LEU A 63 4.10 -13.35 -4.90
N LEU A 64 3.26 -13.94 -5.75
CA LEU A 64 3.06 -13.46 -7.13
C LEU A 64 2.15 -12.23 -7.19
N LEU A 65 1.33 -11.98 -6.17
CA LEU A 65 0.39 -10.86 -6.15
C LEU A 65 1.09 -9.49 -6.11
N PRO A 66 2.18 -9.27 -5.34
CA PRO A 66 2.95 -8.04 -5.44
C PRO A 66 3.51 -7.77 -6.85
N ALA A 67 4.03 -8.80 -7.54
CA ALA A 67 4.53 -8.64 -8.90
C ALA A 67 3.41 -8.32 -9.90
N ALA A 68 2.25 -8.98 -9.76
CA ALA A 68 1.06 -8.69 -10.54
C ALA A 68 0.53 -7.27 -10.27
N TYR A 69 0.50 -6.84 -9.01
CA TYR A 69 0.11 -5.50 -8.61
C TYR A 69 1.03 -4.45 -9.24
N ALA A 70 2.35 -4.65 -9.20
CA ALA A 70 3.31 -3.76 -9.84
C ALA A 70 3.12 -3.71 -11.37
N LEU A 71 2.94 -4.86 -12.03
CA LEU A 71 2.66 -4.92 -13.47
C LEU A 71 1.39 -4.16 -13.88
N VAL A 72 0.34 -4.27 -13.06
CA VAL A 72 -0.95 -3.60 -13.32
C VAL A 72 -0.87 -2.11 -13.04
N THR A 73 -0.29 -1.69 -11.93
CA THR A 73 -0.39 -0.30 -11.43
C THR A 73 0.76 0.61 -11.85
N MET A 74 1.95 0.09 -12.16
CA MET A 74 3.11 0.91 -12.52
C MET A 74 3.14 1.21 -14.02
N GLY A 75 2.85 2.47 -14.37
CA GLY A 75 2.86 2.90 -15.76
C GLY A 75 4.21 3.22 -16.35
N ASP A 76 5.07 3.81 -15.54
CA ASP A 76 6.43 4.11 -15.91
C ASP A 76 7.22 2.81 -16.16
N ALA A 77 7.76 2.66 -17.37
CA ALA A 77 8.46 1.45 -17.77
C ALA A 77 9.76 1.23 -16.96
N PRO A 78 10.65 2.24 -16.79
CA PRO A 78 11.81 2.11 -15.91
C PRO A 78 11.49 1.64 -14.49
N LEU A 79 10.51 2.26 -13.81
CA LEU A 79 10.10 1.87 -12.46
C LEU A 79 9.54 0.45 -12.41
N ARG A 80 8.70 0.08 -13.39
CA ARG A 80 8.14 -1.27 -13.48
C ARG A 80 9.24 -2.31 -13.72
N GLN A 81 10.18 -2.04 -14.62
CA GLN A 81 11.30 -2.92 -14.94
C GLN A 81 12.31 -3.04 -13.81
N ALA A 82 12.48 -2.01 -12.97
CA ALA A 82 13.28 -2.12 -11.75
C ALA A 82 12.55 -2.92 -10.64
N THR A 83 11.22 -2.91 -10.62
CA THR A 83 10.41 -3.49 -9.52
C THR A 83 10.02 -4.95 -9.75
N VAL A 84 9.57 -5.30 -10.96
CA VAL A 84 8.98 -6.63 -11.23
C VAL A 84 10.01 -7.76 -11.12
N PRO A 85 11.23 -7.67 -11.70
CA PRO A 85 12.23 -8.73 -11.60
C PRO A 85 12.59 -9.15 -10.16
N PRO A 86 12.93 -8.25 -9.22
CA PRO A 86 13.26 -8.67 -7.86
C PRO A 86 12.08 -9.33 -7.13
N LEU A 87 10.84 -8.89 -7.39
CA LEU A 87 9.64 -9.53 -6.84
C LEU A 87 9.47 -10.96 -7.39
N LEU A 88 9.70 -11.17 -8.70
CA LEU A 88 9.67 -12.49 -9.33
C LEU A 88 10.78 -13.40 -8.81
N VAL A 89 11.99 -12.87 -8.59
CA VAL A 89 13.11 -13.60 -7.98
C VAL A 89 12.77 -14.05 -6.57
N ALA A 90 12.23 -13.15 -5.73
CA ALA A 90 11.81 -13.49 -4.37
C ALA A 90 10.69 -14.54 -4.34
N ALA A 91 9.72 -14.43 -5.25
CA ALA A 91 8.63 -15.38 -5.43
C ALA A 91 9.15 -16.77 -5.84
N ALA A 92 10.00 -16.85 -6.87
CA ALA A 92 10.61 -18.08 -7.35
C ALA A 92 11.51 -18.75 -6.29
N ALA A 93 12.36 -17.97 -5.62
CA ALA A 93 13.24 -18.46 -4.55
C ALA A 93 12.42 -19.05 -3.39
N THR A 94 11.33 -18.39 -3.00
CA THR A 94 10.42 -18.90 -1.97
C THR A 94 9.71 -20.17 -2.42
N ALA A 95 9.25 -20.24 -3.67
CA ALA A 95 8.61 -21.44 -4.22
C ALA A 95 9.55 -22.64 -4.23
N ALA A 96 10.82 -22.44 -4.64
CA ALA A 96 11.85 -23.47 -4.60
C ALA A 96 12.18 -23.90 -3.16
N TRP A 97 12.39 -22.94 -2.25
CA TRP A 97 12.67 -23.19 -0.83
C TRP A 97 11.57 -24.01 -0.15
N VAL A 98 10.31 -23.70 -0.44
CA VAL A 98 9.15 -24.41 0.10
C VAL A 98 9.04 -25.85 -0.43
N ALA A 99 9.37 -26.07 -1.70
CA ALA A 99 9.30 -27.39 -2.33
C ALA A 99 10.47 -28.31 -1.95
N TRP A 100 11.61 -27.72 -1.59
CA TRP A 100 12.87 -28.42 -1.34
C TRP A 100 12.78 -29.56 -0.33
N PRO A 101 12.13 -29.42 0.85
CA PRO A 101 12.05 -30.50 1.83
C PRO A 101 11.31 -31.75 1.31
N SER A 102 10.47 -31.60 0.29
CA SER A 102 9.69 -32.68 -0.32
C SER A 102 10.39 -33.34 -1.50
N GLY A 103 11.50 -32.77 -1.98
CA GLY A 103 12.20 -33.24 -3.18
C GLY A 103 13.20 -34.36 -2.91
N SER A 104 13.27 -35.35 -3.80
CA SER A 104 14.40 -36.28 -3.88
C SER A 104 15.70 -35.54 -4.25
N ALA A 105 16.86 -36.22 -4.25
CA ALA A 105 18.10 -35.61 -4.73
C ALA A 105 17.97 -35.09 -6.18
N ARG A 106 17.31 -35.86 -7.05
CA ARG A 106 16.96 -35.44 -8.41
C ARG A 106 16.00 -34.25 -8.41
N GLY A 107 14.95 -34.30 -7.58
CA GLY A 107 14.00 -33.19 -7.43
C GLY A 107 14.67 -31.90 -6.97
N THR A 108 15.62 -32.00 -6.05
CA THR A 108 16.45 -30.87 -5.58
C THR A 108 17.25 -30.24 -6.72
N ARG A 109 17.91 -31.06 -7.56
CA ARG A 109 18.63 -30.55 -8.73
C ARG A 109 17.70 -29.86 -9.72
N ILE A 110 16.54 -30.45 -9.99
CA ILE A 110 15.50 -29.84 -10.85
C ILE A 110 15.07 -28.49 -10.29
N LEU A 111 14.85 -28.37 -8.97
CA LEU A 111 14.45 -27.10 -8.34
C LEU A 111 15.56 -26.03 -8.44
N ALA A 112 16.82 -26.42 -8.24
CA ALA A 112 17.94 -25.49 -8.36
C ALA A 112 18.10 -24.96 -9.80
N VAL A 113 18.03 -25.85 -10.80
CA VAL A 113 18.04 -25.49 -12.23
C VAL A 113 16.85 -24.61 -12.58
N ALA A 114 15.65 -25.02 -12.19
CA ALA A 114 14.42 -24.27 -12.45
C ALA A 114 14.46 -22.87 -11.84
N LEU A 115 15.00 -22.73 -10.62
CA LEU A 115 15.20 -21.44 -9.99
C LEU A 115 16.19 -20.57 -10.77
N ALA A 116 17.35 -21.11 -11.16
CA ALA A 116 18.35 -20.34 -11.91
C ALA A 116 17.77 -19.81 -13.24
N LEU A 117 17.02 -20.66 -13.95
CA LEU A 117 16.32 -20.29 -15.18
C LEU A 117 15.20 -19.26 -14.92
N ALA A 118 14.43 -19.42 -13.85
CA ALA A 118 13.37 -18.47 -13.47
C ALA A 118 13.95 -17.09 -13.12
N VAL A 119 15.05 -17.06 -12.38
CA VAL A 119 15.77 -15.84 -12.01
C VAL A 119 16.32 -15.15 -13.26
N ARG A 120 16.92 -15.91 -14.19
CA ARG A 120 17.40 -15.37 -15.46
C ARG A 120 16.26 -14.83 -16.32
N ALA A 121 15.14 -15.56 -16.38
CA ALA A 121 13.95 -15.12 -17.10
C ALA A 121 13.32 -13.86 -16.47
N ALA A 122 13.39 -13.68 -15.15
CA ALA A 122 12.88 -12.48 -14.48
C ALA A 122 13.62 -11.21 -14.94
N GLY A 123 14.93 -11.30 -15.19
CA GLY A 123 15.73 -10.24 -15.81
C GLY A 123 15.78 -10.31 -17.35
N GLY A 124 15.00 -11.20 -17.97
CA GLY A 124 15.14 -11.64 -19.36
C GLY A 124 14.88 -10.55 -20.42
N VAL A 125 14.23 -9.44 -20.04
CA VAL A 125 14.14 -8.23 -20.89
C VAL A 125 15.54 -7.73 -21.29
N GLY A 126 16.55 -7.96 -20.44
CA GLY A 126 17.94 -7.68 -20.78
C GLY A 126 18.53 -8.56 -21.90
N CYS A 127 17.86 -9.64 -22.31
CA CYS A 127 18.22 -10.45 -23.48
C CYS A 127 17.50 -10.00 -24.77
N SER A 128 16.59 -9.03 -24.71
CA SER A 128 15.86 -8.62 -25.91
C SER A 128 16.81 -8.08 -26.99
N GLY A 129 16.69 -8.58 -28.22
CA GLY A 129 17.60 -8.21 -29.32
C GLY A 129 18.96 -8.91 -29.32
N GLU A 130 19.23 -9.78 -28.34
CA GLU A 130 20.42 -10.63 -28.34
C GLU A 130 20.24 -11.88 -29.23
N GLY A 131 21.34 -12.42 -29.73
CA GLY A 131 21.33 -13.66 -30.50
C GLY A 131 20.84 -14.87 -29.68
N THR A 132 20.23 -15.85 -30.35
CA THR A 132 19.75 -17.11 -29.72
C THR A 132 20.86 -17.86 -28.99
N TRP A 133 22.08 -17.85 -29.54
CA TRP A 133 23.28 -18.40 -28.92
C TRP A 133 23.60 -17.72 -27.57
N ALA A 134 23.72 -16.39 -27.55
CA ALA A 134 24.05 -15.63 -26.35
C ALA A 134 22.99 -15.82 -25.25
N THR A 135 21.72 -15.81 -25.64
CA THR A 135 20.60 -16.10 -24.74
C THR A 135 20.66 -17.53 -24.19
N GLY A 136 20.98 -18.52 -25.05
CA GLY A 136 21.14 -19.92 -24.65
C GLY A 136 22.26 -20.10 -23.63
N VAL A 137 23.44 -19.52 -23.86
CA VAL A 137 24.58 -19.54 -22.93
C VAL A 137 24.22 -18.91 -21.59
N ALA A 138 23.57 -17.73 -21.61
CA ALA A 138 23.15 -17.01 -20.41
C ALA A 138 22.13 -17.79 -19.56
N LEU A 139 21.38 -18.72 -20.16
CA LEU A 139 20.47 -19.63 -19.45
C LEU A 139 21.17 -20.89 -18.95
N LEU A 140 22.00 -21.52 -19.78
CA LEU A 140 22.64 -22.80 -19.49
C LEU A 140 23.69 -22.72 -18.38
N VAL A 141 24.52 -21.67 -18.36
CA VAL A 141 25.62 -21.56 -17.39
C VAL A 141 25.12 -21.45 -15.94
N PRO A 142 24.18 -20.53 -15.60
CA PRO A 142 23.62 -20.46 -14.24
C PRO A 142 22.91 -21.75 -13.83
N ALA A 143 22.19 -22.39 -14.75
CA ALA A 143 21.52 -23.66 -14.51
C ALA A 143 22.51 -24.79 -14.17
N ALA A 144 23.60 -24.91 -14.93
CA ALA A 144 24.65 -25.88 -14.68
C ALA A 144 25.34 -25.64 -13.33
N LEU A 145 25.70 -24.39 -13.03
CA LEU A 145 26.31 -24.01 -11.75
C LEU A 145 25.39 -24.32 -10.56
N ALA A 146 24.11 -23.99 -10.67
CA ALA A 146 23.13 -24.28 -9.61
C ALA A 146 22.97 -25.79 -9.39
N ALA A 147 22.94 -26.59 -10.46
CA ALA A 147 22.90 -28.05 -10.37
C ALA A 147 24.17 -28.62 -9.70
N ALA A 148 25.35 -28.10 -10.06
CA ALA A 148 26.64 -28.51 -9.52
C ALA A 148 26.82 -28.12 -8.05
N ALA A 149 26.15 -27.07 -7.58
CA ALA A 149 26.19 -26.63 -6.19
C ALA A 149 25.29 -27.45 -5.24
N VAL A 150 24.34 -28.25 -5.77
CA VAL A 150 23.43 -29.07 -4.94
C VAL A 150 24.14 -30.05 -3.98
N PRO A 151 25.18 -30.79 -4.41
CA PRO A 151 25.93 -31.68 -3.52
C PRO A 151 26.65 -30.95 -2.38
N LEU A 152 26.95 -29.66 -2.53
CA LEU A 152 27.62 -28.86 -1.49
C LEU A 152 26.64 -28.52 -0.37
N SER A 153 25.54 -27.84 -0.71
CA SER A 153 24.41 -27.62 0.18
C SER A 153 23.21 -27.04 -0.57
N ARG A 154 22.01 -27.16 0.00
CA ARG A 154 20.80 -26.50 -0.52
C ARG A 154 20.93 -24.98 -0.54
N ALA A 155 21.58 -24.42 0.48
CA ALA A 155 21.82 -23.00 0.63
C ALA A 155 22.77 -22.48 -0.46
N ALA A 156 23.86 -23.21 -0.74
CA ALA A 156 24.79 -22.88 -1.83
C ALA A 156 24.09 -22.95 -3.19
N ALA A 157 23.31 -23.99 -3.46
CA ALA A 157 22.55 -24.09 -4.70
C ALA A 157 21.54 -22.94 -4.89
N LEU A 158 20.86 -22.51 -3.81
CA LEU A 158 19.96 -21.35 -3.84
C LEU A 158 20.74 -20.06 -4.12
N ALA A 159 21.86 -19.84 -3.43
CA ALA A 159 22.71 -18.67 -3.60
C ALA A 159 23.25 -18.56 -5.03
N VAL A 160 23.78 -19.67 -5.57
CA VAL A 160 24.31 -19.75 -6.94
C VAL A 160 23.21 -19.54 -7.97
N ALA A 161 22.02 -20.12 -7.77
CA ALA A 161 20.89 -19.91 -8.68
C ALA A 161 20.44 -18.44 -8.72
N ILE A 162 20.37 -17.77 -7.56
CA ILE A 162 19.95 -16.37 -7.45
C ILE A 162 21.01 -15.43 -8.04
N VAL A 163 22.27 -15.56 -7.63
CA VAL A 163 23.34 -14.65 -8.10
C VAL A 163 23.67 -14.96 -9.55
N GLY A 164 23.91 -16.22 -9.90
CA GLY A 164 24.25 -16.61 -11.27
C GLY A 164 23.15 -16.27 -12.27
N GLY A 165 21.88 -16.44 -11.90
CA GLY A 165 20.74 -16.10 -12.76
C GLY A 165 20.56 -14.61 -13.00
N THR A 166 21.08 -13.74 -12.13
CA THR A 166 20.94 -12.27 -12.27
C THR A 166 22.11 -11.59 -12.97
N LEU A 167 23.20 -12.31 -13.23
CA LEU A 167 24.36 -11.78 -13.93
C LEU A 167 24.04 -11.53 -15.42
N PRO A 168 24.51 -10.42 -16.02
CA PRO A 168 24.27 -10.07 -17.43
C PRO A 168 25.20 -10.84 -18.39
N LEU A 169 25.12 -12.17 -18.34
CA LEU A 169 26.00 -13.10 -19.05
C LEU A 169 25.88 -13.06 -20.58
N GLN A 170 24.81 -12.48 -21.11
CA GLN A 170 24.55 -12.41 -22.54
C GLN A 170 25.49 -11.47 -23.31
N ARG A 171 26.17 -10.54 -22.63
CA ARG A 171 27.05 -9.55 -23.28
C ARG A 171 28.35 -10.14 -23.84
N ASP A 172 28.85 -11.20 -23.22
CA ASP A 172 30.04 -11.93 -23.67
C ASP A 172 29.84 -13.43 -23.44
N PRO A 173 29.25 -14.15 -24.41
CA PRO A 173 28.93 -15.56 -24.25
C PRO A 173 30.19 -16.43 -24.14
N LEU A 174 31.32 -16.04 -24.75
CA LEU A 174 32.56 -16.82 -24.68
C LEU A 174 33.20 -16.70 -23.29
N ALA A 175 33.37 -15.48 -22.78
CA ALA A 175 33.87 -15.27 -21.42
C ALA A 175 32.95 -15.92 -20.38
N THR A 176 31.64 -15.89 -20.61
CA THR A 176 30.65 -16.57 -19.77
C THR A 176 30.86 -18.08 -19.75
N LEU A 177 31.08 -18.72 -20.90
CA LEU A 177 31.32 -20.17 -20.97
C LEU A 177 32.62 -20.56 -20.26
N LEU A 178 33.71 -19.82 -20.51
CA LEU A 178 35.01 -20.08 -19.89
C LEU A 178 34.97 -19.86 -18.38
N GLY A 179 34.39 -18.74 -17.93
CA GLY A 179 34.21 -18.44 -16.51
C GLY A 179 33.27 -19.45 -15.83
N GLY A 180 32.18 -19.83 -16.49
CA GLY A 180 31.25 -20.85 -16.03
C GLY A 180 31.90 -22.23 -15.89
N GLY A 181 32.69 -22.65 -16.87
CA GLY A 181 33.47 -23.89 -16.82
C GLY A 181 34.48 -23.90 -15.67
N THR A 182 35.18 -22.79 -15.46
CA THR A 182 36.13 -22.61 -14.35
C THR A 182 35.42 -22.71 -12.99
N LEU A 183 34.28 -22.03 -12.83
CA LEU A 183 33.48 -22.10 -11.60
C LEU A 183 32.92 -23.51 -11.35
N LEU A 184 32.50 -24.23 -12.41
CA LEU A 184 32.06 -25.63 -12.29
C LEU A 184 33.19 -26.53 -11.79
N ALA A 185 34.40 -26.37 -12.33
CA ALA A 185 35.58 -27.10 -11.87
C ALA A 185 35.88 -26.81 -10.40
N LEU A 186 35.86 -25.53 -9.99
CA LEU A 186 36.05 -25.13 -8.60
C LEU A 186 34.98 -25.73 -7.67
N LEU A 187 33.70 -25.66 -8.05
CA LEU A 187 32.60 -26.25 -7.27
C LEU A 187 32.74 -27.77 -7.12
N ALA A 188 33.30 -28.46 -8.12
CA ALA A 188 33.56 -29.89 -8.06
C ALA A 188 34.70 -30.24 -7.08
N LEU A 189 35.69 -29.35 -6.93
CA LEU A 189 36.84 -29.50 -6.04
C LEU A 189 36.53 -29.12 -4.58
N LEU A 190 35.47 -28.36 -4.32
CA LEU A 190 35.13 -27.92 -2.96
C LEU A 190 34.76 -29.12 -2.05
N PRO A 191 35.28 -29.15 -0.81
CA PRO A 191 35.01 -30.25 0.12
C PRO A 191 33.53 -30.30 0.49
N ARG A 192 32.96 -31.50 0.40
CA ARG A 192 31.58 -31.77 0.82
C ARG A 192 31.59 -32.02 2.32
N GLY A 193 30.79 -31.27 3.08
CA GLY A 193 30.79 -31.44 4.53
C GLY A 193 30.01 -30.39 5.33
N PRO A 194 30.02 -30.51 6.67
CA PRO A 194 29.36 -29.57 7.58
C PRO A 194 29.87 -28.14 7.43
N VAL A 195 31.17 -27.95 7.15
CA VAL A 195 31.78 -26.64 6.91
C VAL A 195 31.11 -25.94 5.72
N MET A 196 31.00 -26.62 4.58
CA MET A 196 30.37 -26.05 3.38
C MET A 196 28.87 -25.76 3.58
N ARG A 197 28.17 -26.57 4.39
CA ARG A 197 26.78 -26.27 4.79
C ARG A 197 26.69 -25.01 5.65
N ARG A 198 27.67 -24.75 6.52
CA ARG A 198 27.75 -23.53 7.34
C ARG A 198 28.00 -22.31 6.47
N ILE A 199 29.01 -22.38 5.60
CA ILE A 199 29.38 -21.32 4.64
C ILE A 199 28.19 -20.99 3.72
N GLY A 200 27.55 -22.01 3.14
CA GLY A 200 26.39 -21.80 2.29
C GLY A 200 25.25 -21.06 3.02
N ARG A 201 25.02 -21.37 4.30
CA ARG A 201 23.99 -20.67 5.11
C ARG A 201 24.38 -19.23 5.45
N SER A 202 25.65 -18.95 5.74
CA SER A 202 26.11 -17.59 6.06
C SER A 202 26.14 -16.67 4.84
N TRP A 203 26.23 -17.22 3.63
CA TRP A 203 26.20 -16.45 2.38
C TRP A 203 24.80 -16.22 1.81
N LEU A 204 23.76 -16.91 2.31
CA LEU A 204 22.38 -16.71 1.85
C LEU A 204 21.90 -15.25 1.94
N PRO A 205 22.16 -14.50 3.03
CA PRO A 205 21.83 -13.07 3.09
C PRO A 205 22.44 -12.30 1.96
N ALA A 206 23.75 -12.46 1.75
CA ALA A 206 24.50 -11.80 0.70
C ALA A 206 23.89 -12.11 -0.68
N ALA A 207 23.69 -13.40 -0.97
CA ALA A 207 23.18 -13.85 -2.24
C ALA A 207 21.75 -13.35 -2.51
N ALA A 208 20.90 -13.30 -1.50
CA ALA A 208 19.56 -12.75 -1.62
C ALA A 208 19.60 -11.22 -1.81
N THR A 209 20.38 -10.51 -1.01
CA THR A 209 20.54 -9.04 -1.09
C THR A 209 21.13 -8.61 -2.43
N VAL A 210 22.24 -9.21 -2.84
CA VAL A 210 22.89 -8.95 -4.14
C VAL A 210 22.00 -9.42 -5.28
N GLY A 211 21.35 -10.57 -5.16
CA GLY A 211 20.42 -11.08 -6.16
C GLY A 211 19.24 -10.14 -6.41
N VAL A 212 18.64 -9.59 -5.37
CA VAL A 212 17.55 -8.60 -5.50
C VAL A 212 18.05 -7.34 -6.22
N LEU A 213 19.23 -6.82 -5.82
CA LEU A 213 19.84 -5.67 -6.47
C LEU A 213 20.14 -5.95 -7.95
N LEU A 214 20.83 -7.05 -8.26
CA LEU A 214 21.20 -7.42 -9.63
C LEU A 214 19.95 -7.70 -10.49
N ALA A 215 18.93 -8.37 -9.95
CA ALA A 215 17.66 -8.59 -10.64
C ALA A 215 17.02 -7.27 -11.05
N SER A 216 17.03 -6.27 -10.17
CA SER A 216 16.48 -4.94 -10.47
C SER A 216 17.27 -4.16 -11.51
N LEU A 217 18.50 -4.58 -11.86
CA LEU A 217 19.39 -3.94 -12.85
C LEU A 217 19.52 -4.76 -14.14
N ALA A 218 19.10 -6.03 -14.10
CA ALA A 218 19.21 -6.98 -15.20
C ALA A 218 18.52 -6.54 -16.51
N PRO A 219 17.35 -5.85 -16.49
CA PRO A 219 16.72 -5.38 -17.73
C PRO A 219 17.61 -4.51 -18.62
N TRP A 220 18.60 -3.84 -18.02
CA TRP A 220 19.56 -2.96 -18.71
C TRP A 220 20.96 -3.55 -18.80
N GLY A 221 21.06 -4.89 -18.70
CA GLY A 221 22.32 -5.62 -18.75
C GLY A 221 23.23 -5.37 -17.55
N GLY A 222 22.69 -4.94 -16.42
CA GLY A 222 23.46 -4.65 -15.20
C GLY A 222 24.29 -3.38 -15.30
N ILE A 223 24.95 -3.05 -14.19
CA ILE A 223 25.75 -1.83 -14.02
C ILE A 223 27.07 -2.17 -13.33
N SER A 224 28.16 -1.50 -13.70
CA SER A 224 29.44 -1.68 -13.02
C SER A 224 29.37 -1.16 -11.57
N PRO A 225 29.99 -1.82 -10.58
CA PRO A 225 29.98 -1.37 -9.19
C PRO A 225 30.42 0.08 -8.99
N ALA A 226 31.43 0.55 -9.74
CA ALA A 226 31.92 1.92 -9.66
C ALA A 226 30.89 2.98 -10.10
N MET A 227 29.98 2.65 -11.03
CA MET A 227 28.89 3.56 -11.42
C MET A 227 27.69 3.44 -10.47
N ALA A 228 27.43 2.24 -9.95
CA ALA A 228 26.37 2.00 -8.96
C ALA A 228 26.66 2.69 -7.63
N PHE A 229 27.92 2.65 -7.19
CA PHE A 229 28.40 3.14 -5.90
C PHE A 229 29.67 3.99 -6.09
N PRO A 230 29.53 5.21 -6.65
CA PRO A 230 30.69 6.06 -6.96
C PRO A 230 31.55 6.36 -5.73
N GLY A 231 30.94 6.47 -4.54
CA GLY A 231 31.66 6.70 -3.28
C GLY A 231 32.51 5.51 -2.80
N ALA A 232 32.20 4.28 -3.24
CA ALA A 232 32.97 3.09 -2.88
C ALA A 232 34.00 2.72 -3.96
N GLY A 233 33.73 3.07 -5.22
CA GLY A 233 34.63 2.81 -6.34
C GLY A 233 35.09 1.34 -6.42
N TRP A 234 36.40 1.13 -6.47
CA TRP A 234 37.02 -0.18 -6.53
C TRP A 234 37.06 -0.93 -5.18
N ALA A 235 36.76 -0.27 -4.07
CA ALA A 235 36.74 -0.90 -2.75
C ALA A 235 35.49 -1.77 -2.54
N ALA A 236 34.41 -1.54 -3.29
CA ALA A 236 33.16 -2.29 -3.19
C ALA A 236 33.36 -3.83 -3.31
N PRO A 237 34.05 -4.37 -4.33
CA PRO A 237 34.40 -5.79 -4.39
C PRO A 237 35.18 -6.31 -3.17
N ALA A 238 36.13 -5.51 -2.64
CA ALA A 238 36.92 -5.90 -1.47
C ALA A 238 36.05 -6.00 -0.22
N VAL A 239 35.13 -5.06 -0.01
CA VAL A 239 34.14 -5.11 1.09
C VAL A 239 33.29 -6.38 0.99
N VAL A 240 32.79 -6.72 -0.20
CA VAL A 240 32.01 -7.96 -0.40
C VAL A 240 32.85 -9.20 -0.07
N ALA A 241 34.08 -9.27 -0.56
CA ALA A 241 34.97 -10.41 -0.33
C ALA A 241 35.32 -10.58 1.16
N LEU A 242 35.73 -9.50 1.83
CA LEU A 242 36.05 -9.50 3.27
C LEU A 242 34.83 -9.88 4.11
N THR A 243 33.65 -9.37 3.78
CA THR A 243 32.40 -9.70 4.48
C THR A 243 32.01 -11.17 4.24
N ALA A 244 32.21 -11.70 3.04
CA ALA A 244 31.97 -13.13 2.75
C ALA A 244 32.89 -14.04 3.58
N VAL A 245 34.16 -13.68 3.72
CA VAL A 245 35.13 -14.41 4.57
C VAL A 245 34.76 -14.29 6.05
N ALA A 246 34.49 -13.07 6.53
CA ALA A 246 34.10 -12.84 7.92
C ALA A 246 32.81 -13.60 8.27
N THR A 247 31.79 -13.56 7.42
CA THR A 247 30.52 -14.24 7.68
C THR A 247 30.62 -15.76 7.61
N ALA A 248 31.62 -16.33 6.92
CA ALA A 248 31.90 -17.76 6.92
C ALA A 248 32.38 -18.28 8.30
N VAL A 249 33.04 -17.43 9.09
CA VAL A 249 33.52 -17.77 10.43
C VAL A 249 32.57 -17.31 11.54
N LEU A 250 31.74 -16.30 11.29
CA LEU A 250 30.75 -15.81 12.26
C LEU A 250 29.62 -16.83 12.51
N PRO A 251 29.02 -16.80 13.71
CA PRO A 251 27.73 -17.45 13.95
C PRO A 251 26.70 -17.03 12.89
N ALA A 252 25.92 -17.98 12.37
CA ALA A 252 24.97 -17.72 11.29
C ALA A 252 23.97 -16.59 11.59
N CYS A 253 23.67 -16.35 12.87
CA CYS A 253 22.79 -15.26 13.29
C CYS A 253 23.41 -13.86 13.16
N LEU A 254 24.73 -13.74 13.21
CA LEU A 254 25.45 -12.48 13.03
C LEU A 254 25.73 -12.18 11.56
N SER A 255 25.56 -13.17 10.67
CA SER A 255 25.81 -12.98 9.23
C SER A 255 24.93 -11.88 8.63
N GLY A 256 23.63 -11.85 8.95
CA GLY A 256 22.70 -10.83 8.47
C GLY A 256 23.08 -9.40 8.89
N PRO A 257 23.23 -9.12 10.20
CA PRO A 257 23.71 -7.82 10.69
C PRO A 257 25.07 -7.42 10.11
N ALA A 258 26.01 -8.36 9.98
CA ALA A 258 27.32 -8.08 9.38
C ALA A 258 27.20 -7.66 7.90
N TRP A 259 26.33 -8.30 7.12
CA TRP A 259 26.05 -7.88 5.75
C TRP A 259 25.39 -6.50 5.69
N LEU A 260 24.46 -6.19 6.60
CA LEU A 260 23.90 -4.85 6.70
C LEU A 260 24.99 -3.80 7.01
N ALA A 261 25.87 -4.08 7.98
CA ALA A 261 26.98 -3.19 8.29
C ALA A 261 27.91 -2.98 7.08
N ALA A 262 28.20 -4.04 6.32
CA ALA A 262 29.00 -3.95 5.10
C ALA A 262 28.35 -3.04 4.05
N THR A 263 27.02 -2.98 3.95
CA THR A 263 26.35 -2.06 3.02
C THR A 263 26.64 -0.58 3.33
N LEU A 264 26.96 -0.23 4.57
CA LEU A 264 27.30 1.14 4.96
C LEU A 264 28.61 1.61 4.33
N LEU A 265 29.51 0.68 3.97
CA LEU A 265 30.78 0.97 3.32
C LEU A 265 30.65 1.25 1.81
N PHE A 266 29.43 1.16 1.25
CA PHE A 266 29.16 1.48 -0.16
C PHE A 266 28.92 2.99 -0.41
N GLY A 267 29.10 3.82 0.61
CA GLY A 267 28.95 5.27 0.56
C GLY A 267 27.74 5.79 1.34
N ALA A 268 27.52 7.10 1.28
CA ALA A 268 26.38 7.75 1.90
C ALA A 268 25.07 7.41 1.17
N SER A 269 23.96 7.38 1.93
CA SER A 269 22.63 7.27 1.32
C SER A 269 22.33 8.50 0.48
N GLN A 270 21.72 8.28 -0.67
CA GLN A 270 21.25 9.33 -1.57
C GLN A 270 20.02 10.02 -0.96
N PRO A 271 19.88 11.35 -1.08
CA PRO A 271 18.72 12.06 -0.56
C PRO A 271 17.43 11.69 -1.34
N PRO A 272 16.22 11.91 -0.80
CA PRO A 272 14.96 11.63 -1.50
C PRO A 272 14.84 12.39 -2.85
N PRO A 273 14.39 11.74 -3.94
CA PRO A 273 14.09 12.40 -5.22
C PRO A 273 12.85 13.30 -5.11
N PRO A 274 12.85 14.50 -5.72
CA PRO A 274 11.62 15.27 -5.94
C PRO A 274 10.79 14.67 -7.08
N ASP A 275 9.46 14.61 -6.89
CA ASP A 275 8.49 14.06 -7.85
C ASP A 275 8.11 15.09 -8.96
N ARG A 276 9.06 15.64 -9.72
CA ARG A 276 8.80 16.73 -10.70
C ARG A 276 9.27 16.40 -12.13
N PRO A 277 8.55 16.90 -13.16
CA PRO A 277 8.77 16.54 -14.56
C PRO A 277 10.09 17.07 -15.12
N ALA A 278 10.53 16.46 -16.23
CA ALA A 278 11.71 16.87 -16.94
C ALA A 278 11.50 18.22 -17.65
N ILE A 279 12.38 19.18 -17.39
CA ILE A 279 12.42 20.48 -18.09
C ILE A 279 13.55 20.42 -19.11
N VAL A 280 13.31 20.87 -20.34
CA VAL A 280 14.34 20.92 -21.39
C VAL A 280 14.56 22.36 -21.80
N LEU A 281 15.77 22.86 -21.59
CA LEU A 281 16.19 24.18 -22.03
C LEU A 281 16.92 24.06 -23.37
N THR A 282 16.41 24.74 -24.39
CA THR A 282 16.96 24.79 -25.75
C THR A 282 17.38 26.21 -26.09
N ALA A 283 17.99 26.43 -27.26
CA ALA A 283 18.23 27.80 -27.74
C ALA A 283 16.91 28.60 -27.89
N ALA A 284 15.82 27.94 -28.28
CA ALA A 284 14.50 28.56 -28.45
C ALA A 284 13.74 28.79 -27.13
N SER A 285 14.02 27.98 -26.10
CA SER A 285 13.46 28.13 -24.75
C SER A 285 14.59 28.04 -23.72
N PRO A 286 15.38 29.12 -23.56
CA PRO A 286 16.62 29.06 -22.79
C PRO A 286 16.40 29.16 -21.29
N THR A 287 15.21 29.52 -20.81
CA THR A 287 14.95 29.79 -19.39
C THR A 287 13.77 28.97 -18.87
N ALA A 288 13.88 28.48 -17.63
CA ALA A 288 12.76 27.91 -16.90
C ALA A 288 12.87 28.22 -15.40
N THR A 289 11.72 28.30 -14.74
CA THR A 289 11.64 28.34 -13.28
C THR A 289 11.55 26.93 -12.73
N LEU A 290 12.31 26.65 -11.68
CA LEU A 290 12.28 25.39 -10.96
C LEU A 290 11.30 25.50 -9.78
N PRO A 291 10.81 24.36 -9.24
CA PRO A 291 10.07 24.31 -7.99
C PRO A 291 10.54 25.27 -6.91
N THR A 292 9.60 25.99 -6.29
CA THR A 292 9.84 26.77 -5.07
C THR A 292 10.35 25.85 -3.95
N ALA A 293 11.40 26.29 -3.27
CA ALA A 293 11.98 25.61 -2.13
C ALA A 293 11.05 25.70 -0.91
N THR A 294 11.00 24.62 -0.13
CA THR A 294 10.24 24.53 1.13
C THR A 294 11.13 24.75 2.36
N GLY A 295 12.38 25.16 2.17
CA GLY A 295 13.42 25.13 3.21
C GLY A 295 14.20 23.81 3.18
N GLY A 296 15.50 23.88 3.48
CA GLY A 296 16.38 22.72 3.60
C GLY A 296 17.00 22.28 2.27
N LEU A 297 17.32 20.99 2.16
CA LEU A 297 18.04 20.43 1.02
C LEU A 297 17.23 20.50 -0.28
N TYR A 298 17.79 21.14 -1.30
CA TYR A 298 17.27 21.19 -2.66
C TYR A 298 18.19 20.41 -3.59
N LEU A 299 17.63 19.67 -4.55
CA LEU A 299 18.43 18.93 -5.52
C LEU A 299 17.94 19.14 -6.94
N ALA A 300 18.88 19.10 -7.89
CA ALA A 300 18.61 19.08 -9.32
C ALA A 300 19.51 18.04 -10.01
N ASP A 301 18.92 17.13 -10.78
CA ASP A 301 19.64 16.20 -11.66
C ASP A 301 19.64 16.78 -13.08
N LEU A 302 20.82 17.07 -13.63
CA LEU A 302 21.00 17.74 -14.90
C LEU A 302 21.77 16.87 -15.88
N SER A 303 21.35 16.85 -17.14
CA SER A 303 22.07 16.19 -18.23
C SER A 303 22.11 17.10 -19.45
N LEU A 304 23.01 16.81 -20.38
CA LEU A 304 23.07 17.48 -21.68
C LEU A 304 22.67 16.51 -22.77
N THR A 305 22.05 17.02 -23.82
CA THR A 305 21.87 16.27 -25.07
C THR A 305 22.64 16.96 -26.19
N ASN A 306 23.23 16.18 -27.10
CA ASN A 306 24.03 16.69 -28.22
C ASN A 306 25.19 17.59 -27.77
N ALA A 307 25.88 17.21 -26.71
CA ALA A 307 26.99 17.94 -26.10
C ALA A 307 28.30 17.14 -26.12
N ALA A 308 28.39 16.06 -26.90
CA ALA A 308 29.60 15.23 -26.94
C ALA A 308 30.86 16.07 -27.25
N THR A 309 30.78 17.03 -28.16
CA THR A 309 31.90 17.92 -28.54
C THR A 309 32.14 19.08 -27.58
N VAL A 310 31.27 19.30 -26.59
CA VAL A 310 31.40 20.41 -25.64
C VAL A 310 32.51 20.10 -24.64
N GLY A 311 33.51 20.98 -24.57
CA GLY A 311 34.68 20.80 -23.72
C GLY A 311 34.37 20.87 -22.21
N ALA A 312 35.15 20.16 -21.41
CA ALA A 312 35.07 20.20 -19.95
C ALA A 312 35.22 21.63 -19.40
N GLY A 313 34.46 21.97 -18.35
CA GLY A 313 34.49 23.28 -17.69
C GLY A 313 33.61 24.35 -18.35
N THR A 314 33.13 24.13 -19.58
CA THR A 314 32.18 25.01 -20.29
C THR A 314 30.94 25.23 -19.42
N VAL A 315 30.43 26.46 -19.36
CA VAL A 315 29.19 26.75 -18.62
C VAL A 315 28.02 26.21 -19.43
N ALA A 316 27.26 25.30 -18.85
CA ALA A 316 26.07 24.71 -19.46
C ALA A 316 24.81 25.54 -19.18
N ALA A 317 24.67 25.96 -17.93
CA ALA A 317 23.53 26.76 -17.48
C ALA A 317 23.95 27.62 -16.28
N ARG A 318 23.17 28.66 -16.02
CA ARG A 318 23.28 29.50 -14.83
C ARG A 318 22.01 29.38 -14.01
N VAL A 319 22.15 29.27 -12.70
CA VAL A 319 21.04 29.23 -11.74
C VAL A 319 21.02 30.55 -11.00
N THR A 320 19.89 31.26 -11.05
CA THR A 320 19.64 32.47 -10.27
C THR A 320 18.82 32.09 -9.03
N LEU A 321 19.32 32.46 -7.85
CA LEU A 321 18.74 32.22 -6.53
C LEU A 321 18.66 33.55 -5.77
N GLY A 322 17.54 34.26 -5.89
CA GLY A 322 17.46 35.66 -5.45
C GLY A 322 18.51 36.49 -6.17
N ASP A 323 19.37 37.19 -5.42
CA ASP A 323 20.44 38.04 -5.99
C ASP A 323 21.72 37.28 -6.34
N ARG A 324 21.78 35.96 -6.09
CA ARG A 324 22.98 35.14 -6.35
C ARG A 324 22.85 34.36 -7.65
N GLU A 325 23.94 34.27 -8.41
CA GLU A 325 24.03 33.49 -9.64
C GLU A 325 25.14 32.42 -9.55
N PHE A 326 24.82 31.19 -9.94
CA PHE A 326 25.73 30.05 -9.92
C PHE A 326 25.88 29.44 -11.31
N SER A 327 27.11 29.15 -11.75
CA SER A 327 27.37 28.53 -13.05
C SER A 327 27.49 27.01 -12.94
N LEU A 328 26.62 26.30 -13.65
CA LEU A 328 26.68 24.85 -13.85
C LEU A 328 27.60 24.54 -15.03
N ARG A 329 28.52 23.58 -14.87
CA ARG A 329 29.63 23.35 -15.80
C ARG A 329 29.67 21.92 -16.31
N VAL A 330 30.01 21.76 -17.59
CA VAL A 330 30.17 20.47 -18.27
C VAL A 330 31.36 19.70 -17.68
N GLY A 331 31.18 18.40 -17.41
CA GLY A 331 32.19 17.55 -16.77
C GLY A 331 32.40 17.77 -15.28
N ILE A 332 31.63 18.67 -14.66
CA ILE A 332 31.67 18.94 -13.21
C ILE A 332 30.28 18.72 -12.62
N HIS A 333 29.30 19.49 -13.10
CA HIS A 333 27.92 19.50 -12.60
C HIS A 333 26.94 18.75 -13.50
N THR A 334 27.30 18.56 -14.78
CA THR A 334 26.48 17.87 -15.78
C THR A 334 27.39 17.23 -16.83
N ALA A 335 26.87 16.32 -17.64
CA ALA A 335 27.57 15.72 -18.77
C ALA A 335 26.58 15.32 -19.87
N GLU A 336 27.11 14.93 -21.03
CA GLU A 336 26.38 14.30 -22.12
C GLU A 336 25.60 13.10 -21.59
N TRP A 337 24.29 13.10 -21.78
CA TRP A 337 23.38 12.02 -21.37
C TRP A 337 23.85 10.68 -21.91
N ALA A 338 24.27 10.64 -23.17
CA ALA A 338 24.75 9.46 -23.85
C ALA A 338 26.23 9.10 -23.57
N HIS A 339 26.88 9.67 -22.53
CA HIS A 339 28.32 9.52 -22.25
C HIS A 339 28.86 8.09 -22.40
N LYS A 340 28.07 7.10 -21.97
CA LYS A 340 28.45 5.69 -21.93
C LYS A 340 28.07 4.86 -23.16
N ARG A 341 27.36 5.44 -24.12
CA ARG A 341 27.05 4.74 -25.37
C ARG A 341 28.34 4.53 -26.17
N ALA A 342 28.53 3.33 -26.73
CA ALA A 342 29.78 2.95 -27.38
C ALA A 342 30.08 3.80 -28.63
N ASP A 343 29.05 4.25 -29.34
CA ASP A 343 29.13 5.12 -30.51
C ASP A 343 29.38 6.60 -30.17
N VAL A 344 28.95 7.04 -28.98
CA VAL A 344 29.12 8.44 -28.53
C VAL A 344 30.42 8.63 -27.74
N ARG A 345 30.78 7.68 -26.87
CA ARG A 345 31.93 7.74 -25.97
C ARG A 345 33.25 8.18 -26.64
N PRO A 346 33.61 7.74 -27.86
CA PRO A 346 34.86 8.13 -28.51
C PRO A 346 34.98 9.64 -28.80
N VAL A 347 33.86 10.36 -28.89
CA VAL A 347 33.83 11.78 -29.25
C VAL A 347 33.43 12.70 -28.08
N VAL A 348 33.29 12.16 -26.86
CA VAL A 348 32.94 12.98 -25.69
C VAL A 348 34.16 13.74 -25.17
N ALA A 349 34.13 15.07 -25.28
CA ALA A 349 35.20 16.00 -24.93
C ALA A 349 35.26 16.39 -23.43
N HIS A 350 34.53 15.68 -22.56
CA HIS A 350 34.45 15.97 -21.13
C HIS A 350 34.29 14.72 -20.25
N PRO A 351 34.74 14.75 -18.99
CA PRO A 351 34.58 13.64 -18.06
C PRO A 351 33.13 13.53 -17.54
N LEU A 352 32.87 12.51 -16.72
CA LEU A 352 31.62 12.43 -15.96
C LEU A 352 31.56 13.53 -14.87
N PRO A 353 30.36 13.94 -14.43
CA PRO A 353 30.22 14.89 -13.33
C PRO A 353 30.72 14.31 -12.01
N LEU A 354 30.99 15.16 -11.01
CA LEU A 354 31.46 14.73 -9.69
C LEU A 354 30.43 13.86 -8.96
N SER A 355 29.15 14.20 -9.09
CA SER A 355 28.02 13.51 -8.49
C SER A 355 27.18 12.84 -9.58
N VAL A 356 27.64 11.70 -10.08
CA VAL A 356 26.98 10.96 -11.15
C VAL A 356 25.66 10.34 -10.67
N VAL A 357 24.61 10.48 -11.48
CA VAL A 357 23.37 9.73 -11.37
C VAL A 357 23.14 9.02 -12.69
N SER A 358 22.99 7.70 -12.62
CA SER A 358 22.68 6.86 -13.76
C SER A 358 21.16 6.74 -13.93
N ARG A 359 20.70 6.79 -15.18
CA ARG A 359 19.31 6.55 -15.54
C ARG A 359 19.26 5.54 -16.68
N PRO A 360 18.43 4.50 -16.60
CA PRO A 360 18.37 3.52 -17.66
C PRO A 360 17.66 4.08 -18.89
N ALA A 361 18.11 3.69 -20.07
CA ALA A 361 17.46 3.96 -21.35
C ALA A 361 17.64 2.77 -22.30
N GLY A 362 16.71 2.60 -23.23
CA GLY A 362 16.68 1.44 -24.12
C GLY A 362 16.33 0.14 -23.40
N LEU A 363 16.38 -0.98 -24.14
CA LEU A 363 16.13 -2.33 -23.62
C LEU A 363 17.07 -3.33 -24.29
N GLY A 364 17.43 -4.39 -23.55
CA GLY A 364 18.20 -5.50 -24.11
C GLY A 364 19.54 -5.08 -24.69
N ARG A 365 19.81 -5.42 -25.96
CA ARG A 365 21.05 -5.08 -26.67
C ARG A 365 21.30 -3.56 -26.77
N ASP A 366 20.24 -2.78 -26.90
CA ASP A 366 20.31 -1.31 -27.02
C ASP A 366 20.24 -0.61 -25.67
N ALA A 367 20.21 -1.35 -24.55
CA ALA A 367 20.17 -0.77 -23.23
C ALA A 367 21.49 -0.06 -22.89
N PHE A 368 21.38 1.17 -22.41
CA PHE A 368 22.50 1.94 -21.90
C PHE A 368 22.13 2.70 -20.62
N TRP A 369 23.16 3.15 -19.91
CA TRP A 369 23.01 4.00 -18.72
C TRP A 369 23.26 5.44 -19.13
N GLY A 370 22.19 6.22 -19.21
CA GLY A 370 22.23 7.66 -19.33
C GLY A 370 22.84 8.30 -18.08
N VAL A 371 23.55 9.41 -18.26
CA VAL A 371 24.27 10.10 -17.19
C VAL A 371 23.63 11.46 -16.92
N ALA A 372 23.37 11.75 -15.66
CA ALA A 372 23.09 13.08 -15.15
C ALA A 372 24.08 13.44 -14.05
N GLY A 373 24.35 14.73 -13.87
CA GLY A 373 25.04 15.26 -12.70
C GLY A 373 24.04 15.80 -11.69
N ARG A 374 24.23 15.41 -10.43
CA ARG A 374 23.40 15.88 -9.30
C ARG A 374 24.05 17.08 -8.64
N VAL A 375 23.30 18.18 -8.59
CA VAL A 375 23.64 19.37 -7.85
C VAL A 375 22.74 19.46 -6.63
N MET A 376 23.32 19.78 -5.48
CA MET A 376 22.60 19.86 -4.20
C MET A 376 23.02 21.11 -3.44
N GLY A 377 22.10 21.70 -2.69
CA GLY A 377 22.38 22.83 -1.80
C GLY A 377 21.19 23.12 -0.90
N GLU A 378 21.43 23.73 0.25
CA GLU A 378 20.37 24.18 1.14
C GLU A 378 19.78 25.50 0.63
N LEU A 379 18.45 25.56 0.48
CA LEU A 379 17.73 26.75 0.05
C LEU A 379 16.69 27.18 1.09
N PRO A 380 16.60 28.47 1.43
CA PRO A 380 15.49 29.03 2.21
C PRO A 380 14.11 28.74 1.59
N ALA A 381 13.09 28.63 2.45
CA ALA A 381 11.70 28.47 2.01
C ALA A 381 11.23 29.70 1.20
N GLY A 382 10.39 29.47 0.19
CA GLY A 382 9.83 30.53 -0.66
C GLY A 382 10.70 30.94 -1.84
N LEU A 383 11.99 30.57 -1.87
CA LEU A 383 12.84 30.85 -3.02
C LEU A 383 12.48 29.99 -4.22
N THR A 384 12.39 30.60 -5.40
CA THR A 384 12.09 29.91 -6.67
C THR A 384 13.30 30.01 -7.58
N PRO A 385 14.10 28.94 -7.74
CA PRO A 385 15.29 28.99 -8.60
C PRO A 385 14.91 29.22 -10.06
N ALA A 386 15.61 30.13 -10.73
CA ALA A 386 15.52 30.28 -12.18
C ALA A 386 16.74 29.65 -12.84
N LEU A 387 16.53 28.82 -13.85
CA LEU A 387 17.59 28.18 -14.62
C LEU A 387 17.63 28.78 -16.03
N ARG A 388 18.81 29.20 -16.47
CA ARG A 388 19.06 29.72 -17.82
C ARG A 388 20.16 28.93 -18.51
N ARG A 389 19.89 28.40 -19.71
CA ARG A 389 20.87 27.80 -20.61
C ARG A 389 21.92 28.85 -20.98
N ALA A 390 23.20 28.46 -20.98
CA ALA A 390 24.29 29.37 -21.32
C ALA A 390 24.26 29.73 -22.83
N ASP A 391 24.48 31.01 -23.13
CA ASP A 391 24.40 31.52 -24.51
C ASP A 391 25.50 30.94 -25.42
N GLY A 392 26.64 30.52 -24.84
CA GLY A 392 27.78 29.95 -25.57
C GLY A 392 27.68 28.45 -25.92
N LEU A 393 26.57 27.78 -25.62
CA LEU A 393 26.36 26.38 -26.01
C LEU A 393 25.91 26.26 -27.47
N PRO A 394 26.36 25.24 -28.24
CA PRO A 394 25.86 24.95 -29.59
C PRO A 394 24.34 24.87 -29.63
N ALA A 395 23.69 25.40 -30.67
CA ALA A 395 22.24 25.57 -30.72
C ALA A 395 21.45 24.25 -30.53
N GLU A 396 22.02 23.14 -31.00
CA GLU A 396 21.54 21.77 -30.89
C GLU A 396 21.71 21.17 -29.48
N THR A 397 22.60 21.74 -28.66
CA THR A 397 22.81 21.30 -27.28
C THR A 397 21.69 21.81 -26.39
N ALA A 398 20.99 20.87 -25.74
CA ALA A 398 19.97 21.18 -24.74
C ALA A 398 20.42 20.81 -23.32
N VAL A 399 19.93 21.56 -22.33
CA VAL A 399 20.11 21.25 -20.91
C VAL A 399 18.81 20.61 -20.42
N VAL A 400 18.89 19.34 -20.03
CA VAL A 400 17.74 18.58 -19.52
C VAL A 400 17.83 18.52 -18.00
N VAL A 401 16.89 19.18 -17.33
CA VAL A 401 16.65 19.03 -15.89
C VAL A 401 15.76 17.82 -15.72
N ALA A 402 16.34 16.71 -15.31
CA ALA A 402 15.68 15.43 -15.29
C ALA A 402 14.85 15.24 -14.00
N THR A 403 15.22 15.90 -12.91
CA THR A 403 14.41 16.14 -11.69
C THR A 403 14.94 17.41 -11.01
N ALA A 404 14.07 18.19 -10.38
CA ALA A 404 14.46 19.32 -9.52
C ALA A 404 13.41 19.56 -8.43
N GLY A 405 13.85 19.99 -7.25
CA GLY A 405 12.95 20.34 -6.15
C GLY A 405 13.52 20.09 -4.76
N PRO A 406 12.74 20.39 -3.71
CA PRO A 406 13.10 20.08 -2.33
C PRO A 406 13.18 18.56 -2.12
N ALA A 407 14.22 18.12 -1.42
CA ALA A 407 14.52 16.72 -1.14
C ALA A 407 13.72 16.23 0.08
N VAL A 408 12.41 16.08 -0.10
CA VAL A 408 11.50 15.65 0.97
C VAL A 408 11.17 14.16 0.78
N PRO A 409 11.12 13.35 1.85
CA PRO A 409 10.57 12.00 1.79
C PRO A 409 9.19 12.02 1.13
N THR A 410 8.80 10.95 0.43
CA THR A 410 7.52 10.91 -0.29
C THR A 410 6.38 11.24 0.68
N PRO A 411 5.68 12.38 0.53
CA PRO A 411 4.62 12.78 1.46
C PRO A 411 3.52 11.71 1.53
N PRO A 412 2.86 11.56 2.69
CA PRO A 412 2.90 12.43 3.88
C PRO A 412 3.95 12.02 4.93
N ARG A 413 5.00 11.28 4.55
CA ARG A 413 6.02 10.75 5.47
C ARG A 413 7.06 11.80 5.82
N ASP A 414 7.62 11.70 7.02
CA ASP A 414 8.70 12.57 7.51
C ASP A 414 10.06 11.84 7.56
N TRP A 415 10.07 10.52 7.61
CA TRP A 415 11.29 9.70 7.58
C TRP A 415 11.65 9.24 6.17
N GLY A 416 12.90 9.47 5.80
CA GLY A 416 13.49 8.92 4.57
C GLY A 416 13.81 7.42 4.68
N LEU A 417 14.13 6.79 3.54
CA LEU A 417 14.46 5.37 3.46
C LEU A 417 15.48 4.87 4.53
N PRO A 418 16.62 5.53 4.79
CA PRO A 418 17.59 5.03 5.77
C PRO A 418 17.04 4.92 7.19
N ALA A 419 16.20 5.88 7.61
CA ALA A 419 15.58 5.87 8.94
C ALA A 419 14.61 4.70 9.10
N TRP A 420 13.77 4.44 8.08
CA TRP A 420 12.88 3.27 8.06
C TRP A 420 13.63 1.94 8.15
N LEU A 421 14.74 1.81 7.43
CA LEU A 421 15.56 0.60 7.45
C LEU A 421 16.25 0.40 8.80
N LEU A 422 16.73 1.46 9.43
CA LEU A 422 17.31 1.41 10.77
C LEU A 422 16.25 0.99 11.81
N ALA A 423 15.07 1.61 11.78
CA ALA A 423 13.97 1.24 12.66
C ALA A 423 13.57 -0.23 12.49
N ALA A 424 13.50 -0.71 11.24
CA ALA A 424 13.26 -2.12 10.95
C ALA A 424 14.37 -3.03 11.49
N ALA A 425 15.64 -2.66 11.31
CA ALA A 425 16.79 -3.42 11.84
C ALA A 425 16.72 -3.58 13.36
N VAL A 426 16.41 -2.50 14.08
CA VAL A 426 16.24 -2.49 15.53
C VAL A 426 15.06 -3.39 15.94
N ALA A 427 13.91 -3.24 15.29
CA ALA A 427 12.73 -4.07 15.57
C ALA A 427 13.01 -5.57 15.30
N VAL A 428 13.71 -5.90 14.22
CA VAL A 428 14.14 -7.26 13.88
C VAL A 428 15.07 -7.82 14.95
N ALA A 429 16.09 -7.07 15.37
CA ALA A 429 17.02 -7.49 16.40
C ALA A 429 16.31 -7.78 17.73
N LEU A 430 15.44 -6.86 18.18
CA LEU A 430 14.66 -7.02 19.41
C LEU A 430 13.74 -8.25 19.34
N LEU A 431 12.98 -8.41 18.26
CA LEU A 431 12.09 -9.55 18.07
C LEU A 431 12.87 -10.87 18.09
N GLN A 432 13.97 -10.95 17.35
CA GLN A 432 14.79 -12.14 17.28
C GLN A 432 15.42 -12.48 18.63
N GLY A 433 15.91 -11.47 19.36
CA GLY A 433 16.45 -11.61 20.72
C GLY A 433 15.42 -12.15 21.70
N ILE A 434 14.27 -11.46 21.85
CA ILE A 434 13.21 -11.83 22.81
C ILE A 434 12.62 -13.21 22.50
N SER A 435 12.44 -13.53 21.22
CA SER A 435 11.88 -14.83 20.81
C SER A 435 12.91 -15.96 20.75
N ARG A 436 14.21 -15.64 20.71
CA ARG A 436 15.32 -16.56 20.39
C ARG A 436 15.20 -17.18 18.99
N THR A 437 14.53 -16.51 18.05
CA THR A 437 14.37 -17.00 16.67
C THR A 437 15.61 -16.75 15.80
N TRP A 438 16.61 -16.03 16.31
CA TRP A 438 17.90 -15.81 15.64
C TRP A 438 18.66 -17.10 15.29
N HIS A 439 18.40 -18.21 15.98
CA HIS A 439 18.96 -19.52 15.66
C HIS A 439 18.25 -20.26 14.52
N GLY A 440 17.10 -19.74 14.06
CA GLY A 440 16.27 -20.40 13.06
C GLY A 440 16.86 -20.34 11.66
N GLU A 441 16.54 -21.32 10.81
CA GLU A 441 17.00 -21.38 9.42
C GLU A 441 16.54 -20.19 8.55
N THR A 442 15.53 -19.44 8.99
CA THR A 442 14.98 -18.27 8.30
C THR A 442 15.34 -16.95 9.00
N ALA A 443 16.16 -16.97 10.05
CA ALA A 443 16.54 -15.77 10.81
C ALA A 443 17.24 -14.71 9.93
N TRP A 444 17.81 -15.14 8.82
CA TRP A 444 18.60 -14.34 7.90
C TRP A 444 17.74 -13.52 6.91
N VAL A 445 16.50 -13.95 6.65
CA VAL A 445 15.56 -13.32 5.70
C VAL A 445 15.29 -11.84 6.00
N PRO A 446 14.88 -11.44 7.23
CA PRO A 446 14.64 -10.03 7.52
C PRO A 446 15.88 -9.16 7.30
N TRP A 447 17.07 -9.66 7.65
CA TRP A 447 18.33 -8.95 7.43
C TRP A 447 18.67 -8.78 5.95
N ALA A 448 18.37 -9.77 5.12
CA ALA A 448 18.55 -9.66 3.67
C ALA A 448 17.66 -8.56 3.06
N ILE A 449 16.42 -8.41 3.55
CA ILE A 449 15.50 -7.34 3.12
C ILE A 449 16.04 -5.97 3.52
N VAL A 450 16.46 -5.79 4.77
CA VAL A 450 17.03 -4.51 5.26
C VAL A 450 18.33 -4.17 4.54
N ALA A 451 19.22 -5.15 4.32
CA ALA A 451 20.46 -4.94 3.58
C ALA A 451 20.21 -4.60 2.10
N ALA A 452 19.20 -5.21 1.46
CA ALA A 452 18.81 -4.83 0.10
C ALA A 452 18.29 -3.38 0.03
N GLY A 453 17.41 -2.99 0.97
CA GLY A 453 16.98 -1.60 1.09
C GLY A 453 18.15 -0.65 1.33
N SER A 454 19.11 -1.05 2.15
CA SER A 454 20.30 -0.23 2.47
C SER A 454 21.17 -0.01 1.25
N LEU A 455 21.36 -1.02 0.40
CA LEU A 455 22.03 -0.88 -0.90
C LEU A 455 21.24 0.01 -1.86
N PHE A 456 19.92 -0.15 -1.95
CA PHE A 456 19.08 0.72 -2.79
C PHE A 456 19.19 2.19 -2.37
N SER A 457 19.25 2.46 -1.05
CA SER A 457 19.43 3.84 -0.57
C SER A 457 20.75 4.49 -1.00
N ARG A 458 21.77 3.69 -1.35
CA ARG A 458 23.11 4.14 -1.75
C ARG A 458 23.34 4.12 -3.25
N LEU A 459 22.41 3.51 -3.99
CA LEU A 459 22.53 3.30 -5.41
C LEU A 459 22.39 4.64 -6.15
N ALA A 460 23.36 4.96 -6.98
CA ALA A 460 23.34 6.14 -7.84
C ALA A 460 22.49 5.92 -9.10
N VAL A 461 21.33 5.26 -8.96
CA VAL A 461 20.39 4.95 -10.05
C VAL A 461 19.02 5.51 -9.69
N GLU A 462 18.51 6.43 -10.50
CA GLU A 462 17.33 7.23 -10.13
C GLU A 462 16.05 6.39 -9.90
N PRO A 463 15.65 5.46 -10.80
CA PRO A 463 14.40 4.73 -10.60
C PRO A 463 14.39 3.95 -9.30
N HIS A 464 15.52 3.34 -8.93
CA HIS A 464 15.67 2.58 -7.68
C HIS A 464 15.65 3.48 -6.45
N ARG A 465 16.18 4.69 -6.55
CA ARG A 465 16.10 5.68 -5.46
C ARG A 465 14.64 6.06 -5.21
N LEU A 466 13.90 6.37 -6.27
CA LEU A 466 12.49 6.71 -6.18
C LEU A 466 11.65 5.54 -5.65
N LEU A 467 11.90 4.32 -6.15
CA LEU A 467 11.25 3.11 -5.65
C LEU A 467 11.60 2.83 -4.19
N GLY A 468 12.88 2.92 -3.84
CA GLY A 468 13.37 2.72 -2.48
C GLY A 468 12.67 3.66 -1.52
N GLU A 469 12.58 4.95 -1.86
CA GLU A 469 11.92 5.96 -1.05
C GLU A 469 10.40 5.71 -0.95
N ARG A 470 9.72 5.48 -2.07
CA ARG A 470 8.28 5.20 -2.11
C ARG A 470 7.90 3.93 -1.36
N HIS A 471 8.78 2.92 -1.36
CA HIS A 471 8.56 1.60 -0.75
C HIS A 471 9.38 1.34 0.52
N ALA A 472 9.99 2.36 1.12
CA ALA A 472 10.81 2.24 2.32
C ALA A 472 10.06 1.54 3.46
N VAL A 473 8.85 2.02 3.75
CA VAL A 473 7.97 1.42 4.76
C VAL A 473 7.55 -0.01 4.40
N ASP A 474 7.36 -0.31 3.11
CA ASP A 474 6.99 -1.66 2.69
C ASP A 474 8.14 -2.65 2.95
N LEU A 475 9.37 -2.24 2.67
CA LEU A 475 10.57 -3.02 2.98
C LEU A 475 10.76 -3.19 4.49
N ALA A 476 10.56 -2.11 5.27
CA ALA A 476 10.61 -2.15 6.73
C ALA A 476 9.56 -3.10 7.32
N LEU A 477 8.31 -3.01 6.85
CA LEU A 477 7.22 -3.89 7.27
C LEU A 477 7.47 -5.35 6.85
N ALA A 478 8.01 -5.58 5.64
CA ALA A 478 8.37 -6.91 5.17
C ALA A 478 9.45 -7.56 6.05
N ALA A 479 10.51 -6.82 6.38
CA ALA A 479 11.56 -7.27 7.28
C ALA A 479 11.01 -7.55 8.68
N PHE A 480 10.21 -6.63 9.22
CA PHE A 480 9.54 -6.81 10.51
C PHE A 480 8.68 -8.07 10.54
N LEU A 481 7.80 -8.28 9.55
CA LEU A 481 6.94 -9.46 9.45
C LEU A 481 7.74 -10.76 9.27
N ALA A 482 8.83 -10.73 8.51
CA ALA A 482 9.72 -11.89 8.35
C ALA A 482 10.38 -12.31 9.68
N ALA A 483 10.66 -11.37 10.58
CA ALA A 483 11.11 -11.65 11.94
C ALA A 483 9.97 -12.02 12.90
N TRP A 484 8.83 -11.33 12.80
CA TRP A 484 7.69 -11.51 13.69
C TRP A 484 6.98 -12.85 13.48
N LEU A 485 6.78 -13.31 12.23
CA LEU A 485 6.02 -14.55 11.95
C LEU A 485 6.58 -15.80 12.65
N PRO A 486 7.90 -16.09 12.64
CA PRO A 486 8.49 -17.17 13.42
C PRO A 486 8.27 -17.01 14.94
N ALA A 487 8.44 -15.79 15.46
CA ALA A 487 8.28 -15.46 16.88
C ALA A 487 6.82 -15.65 17.33
N ALA A 488 5.88 -15.08 16.59
CA ALA A 488 4.45 -15.22 16.76
C ALA A 488 4.03 -16.68 16.76
N ARG A 489 4.53 -17.49 15.82
CA ARG A 489 4.24 -18.93 15.79
C ARG A 489 4.69 -19.64 17.07
N GLN A 490 5.87 -19.32 17.59
CA GLN A 490 6.40 -19.91 18.83
C GLN A 490 5.58 -19.48 20.05
N TRP A 491 5.28 -18.19 20.17
CA TRP A 491 4.50 -17.63 21.28
C TRP A 491 3.05 -18.09 21.29
N LEU A 492 2.38 -18.12 20.13
CA LEU A 492 1.01 -18.65 20.01
C LEU A 492 0.93 -20.13 20.35
N ARG A 493 1.93 -20.94 19.98
CA ARG A 493 2.00 -22.36 20.40
C ARG A 493 2.13 -22.51 21.91
N ARG A 494 2.74 -21.54 22.58
CA ARG A 494 2.86 -21.45 24.05
C ARG A 494 1.70 -20.70 24.71
N GLY A 495 0.65 -20.33 23.96
CA GLY A 495 -0.50 -19.58 24.48
C GLY A 495 -0.22 -18.12 24.86
N ARG A 496 0.95 -17.55 24.49
CA ARG A 496 1.34 -16.16 24.76
C ARG A 496 0.74 -15.20 23.74
N VAL A 497 -0.60 -15.13 23.71
CA VAL A 497 -1.35 -14.34 22.71
C VAL A 497 -1.11 -12.84 22.88
N PHE A 498 -1.16 -12.32 24.12
CA PHE A 498 -0.91 -10.91 24.40
C PHE A 498 0.47 -10.47 23.87
N LEU A 499 1.54 -11.17 24.24
CA LEU A 499 2.89 -10.89 23.75
C LEU A 499 2.97 -10.92 22.23
N THR A 500 2.28 -11.87 21.58
CA THR A 500 2.24 -11.96 20.12
C THR A 500 1.58 -10.74 19.49
N ALA A 501 0.46 -10.27 20.06
CA ALA A 501 -0.25 -9.09 19.57
C ALA A 501 0.50 -7.79 19.87
N ALA A 502 1.01 -7.62 21.09
CA ALA A 502 1.76 -6.44 21.50
C ALA A 502 3.04 -6.27 20.68
N SER A 503 3.80 -7.36 20.47
CA SER A 503 5.00 -7.33 19.62
C SER A 503 4.71 -7.03 18.15
N PHE A 504 3.47 -7.17 17.69
CA PHE A 504 3.03 -6.75 16.37
C PHE A 504 2.60 -5.28 16.35
N LEU A 505 1.73 -4.88 17.28
CA LEU A 505 1.05 -3.59 17.25
C LEU A 505 1.92 -2.44 17.76
N LEU A 506 2.79 -2.66 18.75
CA LEU A 506 3.61 -1.56 19.31
C LEU A 506 4.57 -0.95 18.27
N PRO A 507 5.33 -1.72 17.47
CA PRO A 507 6.17 -1.13 16.43
C PRO A 507 5.37 -0.38 15.36
N LEU A 508 4.14 -0.82 15.06
CA LEU A 508 3.26 -0.10 14.13
C LEU A 508 2.71 1.20 14.74
N ALA A 509 2.43 1.22 16.04
CA ALA A 509 2.04 2.43 16.77
C ALA A 509 3.18 3.46 16.81
N VAL A 510 4.43 3.02 17.01
CA VAL A 510 5.62 3.89 16.92
C VAL A 510 5.82 4.43 15.49
N ALA A 511 5.56 3.62 14.47
CA ALA A 511 5.72 4.03 13.09
C ALA A 511 4.65 5.02 12.62
N THR A 512 3.42 4.95 13.14
CA THR A 512 2.28 5.67 12.55
C THR A 512 2.42 7.20 12.52
N PRO A 513 2.92 7.89 13.57
CA PRO A 513 3.18 9.33 13.53
C PRO A 513 4.07 9.78 12.36
N HIS A 514 4.98 8.90 11.92
CA HIS A 514 5.91 9.12 10.81
C HIS A 514 5.35 8.71 9.43
N LEU A 515 4.21 8.02 9.40
CA LEU A 515 3.57 7.52 8.17
C LEU A 515 2.45 8.41 7.66
N ALA A 516 1.77 9.09 8.57
CA ALA A 516 0.72 10.04 8.22
C ALA A 516 0.55 11.10 9.31
N ARG A 517 0.20 12.30 8.85
CA ARG A 517 -0.36 13.34 9.70
C ARG A 517 -1.62 12.84 10.40
N PRO A 518 -2.03 13.45 11.52
CA PRO A 518 -3.35 13.23 12.11
C PRO A 518 -4.47 13.36 11.07
N MET A 519 -5.48 12.48 11.12
CA MET A 519 -6.58 12.46 10.14
C MET A 519 -7.94 12.30 10.81
N GLY A 520 -9.00 12.75 10.13
CA GLY A 520 -10.37 12.61 10.63
C GLY A 520 -10.58 13.37 11.93
N ASP A 521 -11.01 12.69 13.00
CA ASP A 521 -11.20 13.32 14.32
C ASP A 521 -9.93 13.27 15.20
N GLU A 522 -8.84 12.64 14.72
CA GLU A 522 -7.58 12.55 15.47
C GLU A 522 -6.98 13.94 15.83
N PRO A 523 -6.98 14.96 14.94
CA PRO A 523 -6.50 16.29 15.29
C PRO A 523 -7.18 16.87 16.53
N TYR A 524 -8.51 16.76 16.63
CA TYR A 524 -9.26 17.22 17.78
C TYR A 524 -8.87 16.50 19.09
N HIS A 525 -8.65 15.18 19.03
CA HIS A 525 -8.18 14.43 20.20
C HIS A 525 -6.75 14.80 20.61
N LEU A 526 -5.92 15.21 19.67
CA LEU A 526 -4.57 15.69 19.95
C LEU A 526 -4.57 17.09 20.56
N LEU A 527 -5.41 18.01 20.07
CA LEU A 527 -5.59 19.33 20.69
C LEU A 527 -6.06 19.18 22.15
N LEU A 528 -7.05 18.33 22.41
CA LEU A 528 -7.48 18.04 23.79
C LEU A 528 -6.39 17.41 24.66
N LEU A 529 -5.48 16.63 24.08
CA LEU A 529 -4.35 16.04 24.80
C LEU A 529 -3.28 17.09 25.09
N GLU A 530 -3.09 18.06 24.20
CA GLU A 530 -2.17 19.17 24.36
C GLU A 530 -2.64 20.08 25.49
N SER A 531 -3.84 20.66 25.43
CA SER A 531 -4.45 21.46 26.51
C SER A 531 -4.36 20.74 27.87
N LEU A 532 -4.87 19.50 27.97
CA LEU A 532 -4.76 18.73 29.22
C LEU A 532 -3.31 18.53 29.73
N ALA A 533 -2.32 18.54 28.84
CA ALA A 533 -0.91 18.38 29.18
C ALA A 533 -0.17 19.70 29.45
N SER A 534 -0.55 20.79 28.79
CA SER A 534 0.11 22.10 28.83
C SER A 534 -0.50 23.01 29.91
N ASP A 535 -1.83 23.17 29.91
CA ASP A 535 -2.58 24.14 30.72
C ASP A 535 -3.55 23.50 31.73
N PHE A 536 -3.77 22.17 31.63
CA PHE A 536 -4.67 21.39 32.47
C PHE A 536 -6.15 21.78 32.36
N ASP A 537 -6.57 22.32 31.22
CA ASP A 537 -7.96 22.61 30.93
C ASP A 537 -8.53 21.73 29.79
N LEU A 538 -9.58 22.21 29.13
CA LEU A 538 -10.25 21.53 28.03
C LEU A 538 -10.58 22.50 26.87
N ASP A 539 -10.03 23.71 26.92
CA ASP A 539 -10.15 24.70 25.86
C ASP A 539 -9.11 24.36 24.78
N VAL A 540 -9.57 24.15 23.54
CA VAL A 540 -8.68 23.82 22.43
C VAL A 540 -8.46 25.00 21.49
N SER A 541 -9.07 26.15 21.80
CA SER A 541 -9.12 27.30 20.90
C SER A 541 -7.81 28.08 20.83
N ASP A 542 -7.04 28.09 21.92
CA ASP A 542 -5.70 28.65 22.04
C ASP A 542 -4.60 27.71 21.54
N ASP A 543 -4.82 26.39 21.59
CA ASP A 543 -3.89 25.38 21.04
C ASP A 543 -3.91 25.23 19.52
N ALA A 544 -4.99 25.66 18.85
CA ALA A 544 -5.22 25.33 17.43
C ALA A 544 -4.26 26.02 16.43
N ASP A 545 -3.53 27.06 16.84
CA ASP A 545 -2.61 27.89 16.02
C ASP A 545 -3.14 28.17 14.60
N LEU A 546 -4.35 28.73 14.53
CA LEU A 546 -5.05 29.00 13.27
C LEU A 546 -4.25 29.85 12.25
N PRO A 547 -3.39 30.81 12.63
CA PRO A 547 -2.56 31.55 11.67
C PRO A 547 -1.60 30.67 10.87
N ASN A 548 -0.98 29.68 11.51
CA ASN A 548 -0.03 28.77 10.85
C ASN A 548 -0.70 27.47 10.36
N HIS A 549 -1.81 27.08 11.00
CA HIS A 549 -2.56 25.86 10.75
C HIS A 549 -4.06 26.16 10.55
N PRO A 550 -4.44 26.87 9.48
CA PRO A 550 -5.84 27.20 9.20
C PRO A 550 -6.71 25.95 9.00
N GLU A 551 -6.11 24.81 8.65
CA GLU A 551 -6.78 23.51 8.59
C GLU A 551 -7.34 23.03 9.93
N ASN A 552 -6.91 23.60 11.07
CA ASN A 552 -7.42 23.26 12.39
C ASN A 552 -8.77 23.91 12.72
N LEU A 553 -9.19 24.91 11.95
CA LEU A 553 -10.44 25.65 12.18
C LEU A 553 -11.68 24.75 12.37
N PRO A 554 -11.88 23.65 11.60
CA PRO A 554 -13.03 22.76 11.79
C PRO A 554 -13.02 22.00 13.14
N TYR A 555 -11.90 21.99 13.85
CA TYR A 555 -11.73 21.30 15.13
C TYR A 555 -11.87 22.22 16.35
N VAL A 556 -12.02 23.54 16.16
CA VAL A 556 -12.30 24.47 17.25
C VAL A 556 -13.82 24.52 17.48
N PRO A 557 -14.34 23.94 18.58
CA PRO A 557 -15.76 23.99 18.87
C PRO A 557 -16.19 25.40 19.32
N PRO A 558 -17.49 25.72 19.24
CA PRO A 558 -18.01 26.90 19.93
C PRO A 558 -17.72 26.83 21.44
N PRO A 559 -17.55 27.97 22.13
CA PRO A 559 -17.29 27.99 23.57
C PRO A 559 -18.27 27.15 24.39
N GLY A 560 -17.75 26.38 25.34
CA GLY A 560 -18.54 25.50 26.20
C GLY A 560 -19.12 24.25 25.53
N ARG A 561 -18.67 23.90 24.31
CA ARG A 561 -19.08 22.69 23.60
C ARG A 561 -17.87 21.83 23.23
N PHE A 562 -18.12 20.54 23.06
CA PHE A 562 -17.12 19.57 22.62
C PHE A 562 -17.53 18.94 21.29
N ILE A 563 -16.57 18.67 20.40
CA ILE A 563 -16.81 17.85 19.19
C ILE A 563 -16.93 16.38 19.58
N GLN A 564 -16.09 15.92 20.50
CA GLN A 564 -16.11 14.59 21.10
C GLN A 564 -15.83 14.69 22.61
N PRO A 565 -16.33 13.76 23.43
CA PRO A 565 -16.04 13.73 24.87
C PRO A 565 -14.52 13.70 25.17
N PRO A 566 -14.05 14.40 26.23
CA PRO A 566 -12.62 14.48 26.58
C PRO A 566 -12.08 13.23 27.26
N SER A 567 -12.94 12.27 27.57
CA SER A 567 -12.62 11.03 28.29
C SER A 567 -11.58 10.15 27.58
N LEU A 568 -11.51 10.18 26.23
CA LEU A 568 -10.44 9.49 25.51
C LEU A 568 -9.10 10.17 25.74
N ALA A 569 -9.04 11.50 25.68
CA ALA A 569 -7.82 12.26 25.94
C ALA A 569 -7.33 12.00 27.36
N ALA A 570 -8.20 12.09 28.37
CA ALA A 570 -7.87 11.77 29.75
C ALA A 570 -7.30 10.35 29.94
N LEU A 571 -7.84 9.34 29.23
CA LEU A 571 -7.33 7.97 29.27
C LEU A 571 -5.94 7.82 28.64
N LEU A 572 -5.65 8.59 27.59
CA LEU A 572 -4.39 8.52 26.84
C LEU A 572 -3.32 9.48 27.37
N LEU A 573 -3.71 10.45 28.20
CA LEU A 573 -2.87 11.49 28.78
C LEU A 573 -1.57 10.96 29.40
N PRO A 574 -1.55 9.85 30.18
CA PRO A 574 -0.28 9.32 30.72
C PRO A 574 0.71 8.88 29.64
N GLY A 575 0.22 8.35 28.51
CA GLY A 575 1.06 8.01 27.38
C GLY A 575 1.53 9.27 26.64
N TYR A 576 0.62 10.23 26.46
CA TYR A 576 0.92 11.50 25.82
C TYR A 576 2.01 12.29 26.57
N PHE A 577 1.92 12.39 27.90
CA PHE A 577 2.96 13.02 28.72
C PHE A 577 4.36 12.42 28.53
N LEU A 578 4.45 11.11 28.27
CA LEU A 578 5.75 10.44 28.15
C LEU A 578 6.39 10.60 26.77
N LEU A 579 5.60 10.54 25.69
CA LEU A 579 6.09 10.42 24.31
C LEU A 579 5.20 11.14 23.27
N GLY A 580 4.38 12.11 23.67
CA GLY A 580 3.40 12.79 22.82
C GLY A 580 2.43 11.82 22.14
N ARG A 581 2.06 12.12 20.88
CA ARG A 581 1.20 11.26 20.05
C ARG A 581 1.63 9.78 20.07
N THR A 582 2.93 9.50 20.01
CA THR A 582 3.46 8.12 20.02
C THR A 582 3.06 7.37 21.29
N GLY A 583 3.14 7.99 22.45
CA GLY A 583 2.79 7.36 23.71
C GLY A 583 1.30 7.07 23.86
N ALA A 584 0.44 7.98 23.39
CA ALA A 584 -1.01 7.74 23.30
C ALA A 584 -1.33 6.52 22.41
N LEU A 585 -0.67 6.40 21.25
CA LEU A 585 -0.83 5.26 20.35
C LEU A 585 -0.34 3.94 20.95
N LEU A 586 0.75 3.96 21.73
CA LEU A 586 1.24 2.77 22.44
C LEU A 586 0.20 2.22 23.42
N LEU A 587 -0.51 3.09 24.16
CA LEU A 587 -1.59 2.67 25.06
C LEU A 587 -2.74 2.01 24.29
N LEU A 588 -3.15 2.55 23.14
CA LEU A 588 -4.17 1.94 22.27
C LEU A 588 -3.72 0.59 21.71
N ALA A 589 -2.45 0.46 21.31
CA ALA A 589 -1.89 -0.80 20.84
C ALA A 589 -1.87 -1.88 21.94
N LEU A 590 -1.59 -1.51 23.19
CA LEU A 590 -1.68 -2.42 24.34
C LEU A 590 -3.14 -2.83 24.61
N ALA A 591 -4.09 -1.90 24.53
CA ALA A 591 -5.52 -2.18 24.67
C ALA A 591 -6.03 -3.16 23.59
N ALA A 592 -5.59 -2.97 22.34
CA ALA A 592 -5.87 -3.90 21.24
C ALA A 592 -5.23 -5.28 21.48
N ALA A 593 -3.98 -5.34 21.96
CA ALA A 593 -3.32 -6.60 22.30
C ALA A 593 -4.05 -7.35 23.43
N ALA A 594 -4.52 -6.63 24.45
CA ALA A 594 -5.36 -7.17 25.52
C ALA A 594 -6.68 -7.73 24.97
N THR A 595 -7.32 -6.99 24.05
CA THR A 595 -8.55 -7.42 23.36
C THR A 595 -8.34 -8.76 22.65
N VAL A 596 -7.29 -8.90 21.83
CA VAL A 596 -6.97 -10.16 21.14
C VAL A 596 -6.71 -11.31 22.13
N ALA A 597 -6.01 -11.05 23.23
CA ALA A 597 -5.73 -12.06 24.25
C ALA A 597 -7.00 -12.53 24.97
N LEU A 598 -7.90 -11.61 25.33
CA LEU A 598 -9.20 -11.91 25.94
C LEU A 598 -10.09 -12.73 25.01
N LEU A 599 -10.18 -12.35 23.74
CA LEU A 599 -10.94 -13.09 22.73
C LEU A 599 -10.36 -14.48 22.48
N ALA A 600 -9.04 -14.62 22.47
CA ALA A 600 -8.39 -15.92 22.35
C ALA A 600 -8.65 -16.81 23.58
N ARG A 601 -8.64 -16.24 24.79
CA ARG A 601 -9.03 -16.94 26.02
C ARG A 601 -10.49 -17.37 25.95
N ARG A 602 -11.39 -16.47 25.57
CA ARG A 602 -12.82 -16.77 25.49
C ARG A 602 -13.15 -17.80 24.41
N ALA A 603 -12.52 -17.72 23.24
CA ALA A 603 -12.64 -18.72 22.20
C ALA A 603 -12.26 -20.12 22.70
N ARG A 604 -11.17 -20.26 23.47
CA ARG A 604 -10.80 -21.54 24.09
C ARG A 604 -11.88 -22.05 25.06
N ALA A 605 -12.45 -21.16 25.87
CA ALA A 605 -13.56 -21.51 26.77
C ALA A 605 -14.83 -21.96 26.00
N LEU A 606 -15.04 -21.49 24.77
CA LEU A 606 -16.09 -21.95 23.86
C LEU A 606 -15.72 -23.26 23.11
N GLY A 607 -14.65 -23.95 23.52
CA GLY A 607 -14.19 -25.21 22.94
C GLY A 607 -13.40 -25.07 21.63
N VAL A 608 -12.90 -23.87 21.31
CA VAL A 608 -12.05 -23.66 20.12
C VAL A 608 -10.64 -24.22 20.39
N PRO A 609 -10.12 -25.14 19.55
CA PRO A 609 -8.78 -25.70 19.76
C PRO A 609 -7.68 -24.63 19.68
N ALA A 610 -6.60 -24.80 20.45
CA ALA A 610 -5.50 -23.82 20.53
C ALA A 610 -4.91 -23.42 19.16
N SER A 611 -4.78 -24.37 18.22
CA SER A 611 -4.31 -24.07 16.85
C SER A 611 -5.27 -23.18 16.06
N ARG A 612 -6.57 -23.25 16.34
CA ARG A 612 -7.61 -22.41 15.73
C ARG A 612 -7.70 -21.05 16.41
N THR A 613 -7.50 -21.00 17.71
CA THR A 613 -7.34 -19.76 18.46
C THR A 613 -6.13 -18.97 17.97
N ALA A 614 -5.00 -19.64 17.71
CA ALA A 614 -3.82 -19.00 17.12
C ALA A 614 -4.12 -18.43 15.72
N LEU A 615 -4.88 -19.17 14.90
CA LEU A 615 -5.30 -18.68 13.58
C LEU A 615 -6.26 -17.48 13.69
N LEU A 616 -7.19 -17.48 14.65
CA LEU A 616 -8.07 -16.35 14.94
C LEU A 616 -7.25 -15.11 15.31
N ALA A 617 -6.30 -15.25 16.25
CA ALA A 617 -5.44 -14.16 16.66
C ALA A 617 -4.63 -13.60 15.47
N ALA A 618 -4.03 -14.48 14.66
CA ALA A 618 -3.31 -14.06 13.46
C ALA A 618 -4.23 -13.36 12.43
N ALA A 619 -5.45 -13.85 12.23
CA ALA A 619 -6.42 -13.24 11.32
C ALA A 619 -6.89 -11.86 11.80
N LEU A 620 -7.05 -11.66 13.11
CA LEU A 620 -7.39 -10.35 13.68
C LEU A 620 -6.25 -9.35 13.51
N LEU A 621 -5.01 -9.75 13.80
CA LEU A 621 -3.82 -8.91 13.64
C LEU A 621 -3.53 -8.57 12.18
N ALA A 622 -3.82 -9.50 11.26
CA ALA A 622 -3.65 -9.32 9.83
C ALA A 622 -4.89 -8.71 9.14
N SER A 623 -5.87 -8.22 9.91
CA SER A 623 -7.06 -7.55 9.40
C SER A 623 -7.01 -6.06 9.73
N TYR A 624 -7.31 -5.26 8.71
CA TYR A 624 -7.25 -3.81 8.70
C TYR A 624 -7.90 -3.12 9.93
N PRO A 625 -9.14 -3.47 10.38
CA PRO A 625 -9.79 -2.70 11.43
C PRO A 625 -9.05 -2.76 12.77
N LEU A 626 -8.54 -3.93 13.16
CA LEU A 626 -7.79 -3.99 14.42
C LEU A 626 -6.48 -3.21 14.29
N ALA A 627 -5.72 -3.42 13.21
CA ALA A 627 -4.41 -2.78 13.04
C ALA A 627 -4.54 -1.26 13.02
N THR A 628 -5.49 -0.71 12.28
CA THR A 628 -5.67 0.74 12.08
C THR A 628 -6.13 1.43 13.34
N PHE A 629 -7.20 0.93 13.96
CA PHE A 629 -7.75 1.58 15.16
C PHE A 629 -6.86 1.34 16.40
N ALA A 630 -5.90 0.41 16.33
CA ALA A 630 -4.87 0.24 17.36
C ALA A 630 -3.68 1.19 17.20
N THR A 631 -3.51 1.81 16.04
CA THR A 631 -2.36 2.67 15.73
C THR A 631 -2.76 4.09 15.31
N GLN A 632 -4.03 4.45 15.47
CA GLN A 632 -4.54 5.82 15.32
C GLN A 632 -5.43 6.17 16.51
N ILE A 633 -5.51 7.44 16.91
CA ILE A 633 -6.25 7.85 18.10
C ILE A 633 -7.75 7.86 17.84
N TRP A 634 -8.40 6.79 18.30
CA TRP A 634 -9.83 6.57 18.15
C TRP A 634 -10.39 5.85 19.39
N PRO A 635 -11.62 6.18 19.85
CA PRO A 635 -12.22 5.52 21.03
C PRO A 635 -12.60 4.05 20.77
N GLU A 636 -12.70 3.64 19.52
CA GLU A 636 -13.21 2.34 19.07
C GLU A 636 -12.51 1.12 19.69
N ILE A 637 -11.18 1.12 19.80
CA ILE A 637 -10.44 0.00 20.42
C ILE A 637 -10.69 -0.09 21.92
N VAL A 638 -10.84 1.04 22.60
CA VAL A 638 -11.17 1.06 24.03
C VAL A 638 -12.57 0.49 24.23
N GLY A 639 -13.53 0.84 23.36
CA GLY A 639 -14.85 0.23 23.33
C GLY A 639 -14.82 -1.29 23.06
N ALA A 640 -13.96 -1.74 22.13
CA ALA A 640 -13.78 -3.17 21.86
C ALA A 640 -13.15 -3.93 23.04
N LEU A 641 -12.20 -3.32 23.75
CA LEU A 641 -11.64 -3.86 24.98
C LEU A 641 -12.71 -3.98 26.07
N ALA A 642 -13.52 -2.94 26.24
CA ALA A 642 -14.64 -2.93 27.18
C ALA A 642 -15.63 -4.08 26.90
N ALA A 643 -16.02 -4.27 25.64
CA ALA A 643 -16.83 -5.41 25.22
C ALA A 643 -16.18 -6.76 25.53
N ALA A 644 -14.88 -6.93 25.22
CA ALA A 644 -14.18 -8.19 25.44
C ALA A 644 -14.04 -8.54 26.93
N LEU A 645 -13.79 -7.54 27.79
CA LEU A 645 -13.76 -7.70 29.25
C LEU A 645 -15.14 -8.08 29.78
N SER A 646 -16.19 -7.34 29.41
CA SER A 646 -17.57 -7.62 29.81
C SER A 646 -18.01 -9.03 29.43
N ILE A 647 -17.77 -9.47 28.18
CA ILE A 647 -18.08 -10.85 27.74
C ILE A 647 -17.32 -11.87 28.60
N THR A 648 -16.06 -11.59 28.92
CA THR A 648 -15.23 -12.53 29.69
C THR A 648 -15.64 -12.58 31.16
N TRP A 649 -16.03 -11.47 31.77
CA TRP A 649 -16.55 -11.43 33.14
C TRP A 649 -17.91 -12.10 33.23
N LEU A 650 -18.84 -11.86 32.29
CA LEU A 650 -20.12 -12.56 32.23
C LEU A 650 -19.99 -14.07 32.06
N ALA A 651 -18.87 -14.51 31.49
CA ALA A 651 -18.55 -15.93 31.33
C ALA A 651 -17.89 -16.55 32.58
N ALA A 652 -17.28 -15.74 33.44
CA ALA A 652 -16.71 -16.19 34.70
C ALA A 652 -17.78 -16.09 35.80
N ALA A 653 -18.07 -17.17 36.53
CA ALA A 653 -19.08 -17.15 37.59
C ALA A 653 -18.79 -16.13 38.72
N SER A 654 -17.61 -15.52 38.74
CA SER A 654 -17.18 -14.47 39.67
C SER A 654 -17.43 -13.03 39.17
N GLY A 655 -17.88 -12.85 37.93
CA GLY A 655 -18.18 -11.53 37.38
C GLY A 655 -19.49 -10.99 37.94
N GLY A 656 -19.43 -10.24 39.05
CA GLY A 656 -20.59 -9.49 39.54
C GLY A 656 -21.11 -8.52 38.47
N PRO A 657 -22.38 -8.09 38.55
CA PRO A 657 -22.97 -7.22 37.54
C PRO A 657 -22.38 -5.79 37.55
N TRP A 658 -21.86 -5.35 38.70
CA TRP A 658 -21.32 -4.01 38.91
C TRP A 658 -20.10 -3.70 38.03
N PRO A 659 -19.01 -4.51 37.97
CA PRO A 659 -17.90 -4.28 37.05
C PRO A 659 -18.33 -4.14 35.58
N VAL A 660 -19.28 -4.97 35.12
CA VAL A 660 -19.78 -4.90 33.74
C VAL A 660 -20.54 -3.60 33.51
N SER A 661 -21.45 -3.23 34.41
CA SER A 661 -22.18 -1.96 34.32
C SER A 661 -21.26 -0.75 34.36
N ALA A 662 -20.28 -0.72 35.27
CA ALA A 662 -19.31 0.38 35.37
C ALA A 662 -18.50 0.54 34.08
N LEU A 663 -18.06 -0.58 33.48
CA LEU A 663 -17.32 -0.58 32.23
C LEU A 663 -18.18 -0.12 31.04
N VAL A 664 -19.46 -0.51 31.01
CA VAL A 664 -20.42 -0.03 30.00
C VAL A 664 -20.65 1.47 30.14
N VAL A 665 -20.86 1.98 31.35
CA VAL A 665 -21.02 3.43 31.60
C VAL A 665 -19.77 4.19 31.18
N ALA A 666 -18.57 3.75 31.58
CA ALA A 666 -17.31 4.35 31.16
C ALA A 666 -17.14 4.36 29.64
N ALA A 667 -17.52 3.27 28.95
CA ALA A 667 -17.48 3.22 27.49
C ALA A 667 -18.50 4.16 26.83
N VAL A 668 -19.69 4.34 27.42
CA VAL A 668 -20.69 5.31 26.96
C VAL A 668 -20.18 6.75 27.16
N TRP A 669 -19.44 7.02 28.23
CA TRP A 669 -18.77 8.31 28.45
C TRP A 669 -17.61 8.56 27.48
N LEU A 670 -16.93 7.53 27.02
CA LEU A 670 -15.98 7.62 25.89
C LEU A 670 -16.69 7.97 24.60
N LYS A 671 -17.82 7.32 24.35
CA LYS A 671 -18.66 7.62 23.20
C LYS A 671 -20.08 7.14 23.39
N THR A 672 -21.04 8.07 23.32
CA THR A 672 -22.46 7.78 23.59
C THR A 672 -22.99 6.62 22.73
N ARG A 673 -22.58 6.56 21.46
CA ARG A 673 -22.97 5.47 20.53
C ARG A 673 -22.53 4.07 20.94
N PHE A 674 -21.50 3.92 21.79
CA PHE A 674 -21.13 2.61 22.32
C PHE A 674 -22.23 2.01 23.20
N GLY A 675 -23.15 2.83 23.71
CA GLY A 675 -24.34 2.35 24.43
C GLY A 675 -25.17 1.35 23.61
N LEU A 676 -25.33 1.59 22.30
CA LEU A 676 -26.05 0.67 21.41
C LEU A 676 -25.42 -0.73 21.40
N ALA A 677 -24.09 -0.80 21.41
CA ALA A 677 -23.35 -2.05 21.42
C ALA A 677 -23.28 -2.70 22.81
N LEU A 678 -23.14 -1.89 23.87
CA LEU A 678 -22.67 -2.37 25.17
C LEU A 678 -23.76 -2.42 26.25
N PHE A 679 -24.85 -1.65 26.18
CA PHE A 679 -25.94 -1.75 27.16
C PHE A 679 -26.55 -3.15 27.26
N PRO A 680 -26.72 -3.91 26.17
CA PRO A 680 -27.17 -5.30 26.28
C PRO A 680 -26.28 -6.17 27.17
N LEU A 681 -24.96 -5.88 27.28
CA LEU A 681 -24.05 -6.60 28.17
C LEU A 681 -24.33 -6.27 29.64
N ALA A 682 -24.60 -5.00 29.96
CA ALA A 682 -25.02 -4.62 31.32
C ALA A 682 -26.34 -5.29 31.68
N VAL A 683 -27.35 -5.26 30.79
CA VAL A 683 -28.62 -5.98 31.00
C VAL A 683 -28.39 -7.46 31.25
N ALA A 684 -27.54 -8.11 30.45
CA ALA A 684 -27.22 -9.51 30.59
C ALA A 684 -26.51 -9.85 31.91
N ALA A 685 -25.76 -8.91 32.49
CA ALA A 685 -25.07 -9.07 33.77
C ALA A 685 -26.03 -9.19 34.95
N TRP A 686 -27.10 -8.41 34.92
CA TRP A 686 -28.11 -8.38 35.96
C TRP A 686 -29.27 -9.35 35.71
N TRP A 687 -29.31 -10.00 34.54
CA TRP A 687 -30.39 -10.91 34.19
C TRP A 687 -30.41 -12.10 35.15
N PRO A 688 -31.48 -12.33 35.94
CA PRO A 688 -31.51 -13.41 36.91
C PRO A 688 -31.48 -14.79 36.22
N ASP A 689 -30.93 -15.81 36.87
CA ASP A 689 -31.02 -17.21 36.43
C ASP A 689 -32.42 -17.81 36.65
N ALA A 690 -33.28 -17.16 37.47
CA ALA A 690 -34.63 -17.62 37.77
C ALA A 690 -35.72 -16.66 37.26
N SER A 691 -36.81 -17.24 36.74
CA SER A 691 -37.94 -16.65 36.00
C SER A 691 -38.86 -15.69 36.77
N ARG A 692 -38.35 -14.87 37.70
CA ARG A 692 -39.20 -13.89 38.39
C ARG A 692 -39.40 -12.66 37.52
N ARG A 693 -40.57 -12.56 36.86
CA ARG A 693 -41.01 -11.36 36.10
C ARG A 693 -40.76 -10.03 36.83
N ALA A 694 -40.88 -10.01 38.16
CA ALA A 694 -40.59 -8.84 38.99
C ALA A 694 -39.12 -8.40 38.95
N ALA A 695 -38.17 -9.33 38.84
CA ALA A 695 -36.75 -9.01 38.68
C ALA A 695 -36.44 -8.48 37.27
N VAL A 696 -37.17 -8.95 36.25
CA VAL A 696 -37.08 -8.43 34.87
C VAL A 696 -37.57 -6.99 34.80
N LEU A 697 -38.70 -6.65 35.45
CA LEU A 697 -39.21 -5.28 35.50
C LEU A 697 -38.28 -4.34 36.27
N ARG A 698 -37.75 -4.76 37.43
CA ARG A 698 -36.77 -3.96 38.19
C ARG A 698 -35.47 -3.77 37.41
N LEU A 699 -35.04 -4.77 36.66
CA LEU A 699 -33.85 -4.67 35.81
C LEU A 699 -34.08 -3.77 34.60
N ALA A 700 -35.22 -3.88 33.93
CA ALA A 700 -35.59 -2.98 32.85
C ALA A 700 -35.65 -1.54 33.36
N ALA A 701 -36.21 -1.30 34.55
CA ALA A 701 -36.24 0.00 35.19
C ALA A 701 -34.83 0.50 35.58
N ALA A 702 -33.98 -0.35 36.16
CA ALA A 702 -32.62 0.03 36.55
C ALA A 702 -31.71 0.30 35.34
N THR A 703 -31.82 -0.50 34.28
CA THR A 703 -31.09 -0.26 33.03
C THR A 703 -31.62 0.97 32.31
N GLY A 704 -32.95 1.14 32.29
CA GLY A 704 -33.59 2.35 31.76
C GLY A 704 -33.13 3.60 32.51
N ALA A 705 -33.08 3.54 33.85
CA ALA A 705 -32.58 4.62 34.69
C ALA A 705 -31.08 4.87 34.48
N ALA A 706 -30.25 3.83 34.31
CA ALA A 706 -28.82 4.00 34.03
C ALA A 706 -28.55 4.56 32.64
N ALA A 707 -29.31 4.12 31.62
CA ALA A 707 -29.25 4.67 30.28
C ALA A 707 -29.73 6.12 30.27
N LEU A 708 -30.83 6.41 30.97
CA LEU A 708 -31.34 7.77 31.14
C LEU A 708 -30.32 8.63 31.89
N ALA A 709 -29.72 8.15 32.98
CA ALA A 709 -28.69 8.88 33.72
C ALA A 709 -27.44 9.13 32.86
N ALA A 710 -26.99 8.14 32.09
CA ALA A 710 -25.86 8.31 31.17
C ALA A 710 -26.17 9.29 30.03
N LEU A 711 -27.38 9.26 29.47
CA LEU A 711 -27.84 10.18 28.44
C LEU A 711 -28.09 11.58 28.99
N SER A 712 -28.70 11.71 30.17
CA SER A 712 -28.92 12.98 30.86
C SER A 712 -27.60 13.60 31.29
N PHE A 713 -26.65 12.82 31.79
CA PHE A 713 -25.31 13.31 32.08
C PHE A 713 -24.60 13.75 30.80
N ALA A 714 -24.63 12.94 29.73
CA ALA A 714 -24.08 13.35 28.44
C ALA A 714 -24.76 14.62 27.92
N TRP A 715 -26.06 14.76 28.15
CA TRP A 715 -26.82 15.95 27.79
C TRP A 715 -26.38 17.19 28.56
N LEU A 716 -26.23 17.06 29.88
CA LEU A 716 -25.81 18.13 30.79
C LEU A 716 -24.34 18.50 30.61
N ALA A 717 -23.46 17.53 30.37
CA ALA A 717 -22.02 17.72 30.30
C ALA A 717 -21.53 18.10 28.90
N PHE A 718 -22.21 17.65 27.83
CA PHE A 718 -21.71 17.77 26.45
C PHE A 718 -22.71 18.38 25.46
N GLY A 719 -23.93 18.75 25.88
CA GLY A 719 -25.01 19.13 24.96
C GLY A 719 -25.72 17.91 24.38
N ASP A 720 -26.39 18.00 23.22
CA ASP A 720 -27.21 16.87 22.70
C ASP A 720 -26.41 15.55 22.66
N PRO A 721 -26.85 14.49 23.39
CA PRO A 721 -26.09 13.25 23.54
C PRO A 721 -25.96 12.44 22.23
N LEU A 722 -26.76 12.76 21.22
CA LEU A 722 -26.67 12.17 19.88
C LEU A 722 -25.71 12.94 18.98
N ASP A 723 -25.59 14.24 19.18
CA ASP A 723 -24.67 15.12 18.46
C ASP A 723 -24.45 16.44 19.23
N PRO A 724 -23.35 16.59 19.97
CA PRO A 724 -23.00 17.81 20.71
C PRO A 724 -23.05 19.11 19.88
N LEU A 725 -22.91 18.99 18.55
CA LEU A 725 -22.94 20.11 17.62
C LEU A 725 -24.35 20.42 17.10
N GLY A 726 -25.38 19.71 17.60
CA GLY A 726 -26.79 19.92 17.28
C GLY A 726 -27.19 19.54 15.86
N ARG A 727 -26.37 18.75 15.15
CA ARG A 727 -26.61 18.39 13.74
C ARG A 727 -27.49 17.16 13.58
N ARG A 728 -27.77 16.43 14.66
CA ARG A 728 -28.69 15.29 14.68
C ARG A 728 -29.67 15.39 15.82
N ARG A 729 -30.90 14.98 15.55
CA ARG A 729 -32.00 14.88 16.50
C ARG A 729 -32.37 13.42 16.69
N LEU A 730 -33.14 13.13 17.73
CA LEU A 730 -33.63 11.78 18.00
C LEU A 730 -34.51 11.22 16.86
N ALA A 731 -35.22 12.10 16.15
CA ALA A 731 -35.97 11.75 14.95
C ALA A 731 -35.09 11.21 13.80
N ASP A 732 -33.82 11.61 13.74
CA ASP A 732 -32.86 11.17 12.71
C ASP A 732 -32.32 9.75 12.97
N LEU A 733 -32.79 9.08 14.03
CA LEU A 733 -32.52 7.65 14.27
C LEU A 733 -33.46 6.74 13.47
N VAL A 734 -34.55 7.28 12.93
CA VAL A 734 -35.48 6.55 12.06
C VAL A 734 -35.15 6.87 10.60
N PRO A 735 -34.99 5.87 9.72
CA PRO A 735 -34.70 6.12 8.32
C PRO A 735 -35.81 6.95 7.69
N ALA A 736 -35.45 8.00 6.94
CA ALA A 736 -36.43 8.82 6.22
C ALA A 736 -37.14 8.00 5.12
N SER A 737 -36.50 6.93 4.63
CA SER A 737 -37.08 6.03 3.64
C SER A 737 -36.46 4.61 3.70
N PRO A 738 -37.17 3.59 3.18
CA PRO A 738 -36.60 2.25 3.00
C PRO A 738 -35.38 2.23 2.08
N SER A 739 -35.33 3.09 1.06
CA SER A 739 -34.21 3.19 0.13
C SER A 739 -32.93 3.67 0.81
N GLN A 740 -33.05 4.56 1.80
CA GLN A 740 -31.93 4.97 2.64
C GLN A 740 -31.39 3.79 3.46
N ALA A 741 -32.26 3.03 4.13
CA ALA A 741 -31.84 1.87 4.90
C ALA A 741 -31.12 0.82 4.03
N LEU A 742 -31.63 0.56 2.82
CA LEU A 742 -30.98 -0.31 1.84
C LEU A 742 -29.63 0.25 1.39
N THR A 743 -29.54 1.56 1.13
CA THR A 743 -28.29 2.24 0.75
C THR A 743 -27.24 2.13 1.85
N THR A 744 -27.64 2.29 3.11
CA THR A 744 -26.75 2.12 4.27
C THR A 744 -26.27 0.68 4.41
N LEU A 745 -27.18 -0.31 4.32
CA LEU A 745 -26.80 -1.73 4.41
C LEU A 745 -25.90 -2.17 3.25
N GLY A 746 -26.26 -1.77 2.03
CA GLY A 746 -25.46 -2.00 0.83
C GLY A 746 -24.11 -1.30 0.94
N GLY A 747 -24.09 -0.09 1.48
CA GLY A 747 -22.90 0.70 1.76
C GLY A 747 -21.94 -0.01 2.71
N LEU A 748 -22.41 -0.31 3.93
CA LEU A 748 -21.64 -0.98 4.98
C LEU A 748 -21.08 -2.34 4.51
N ALA A 749 -21.80 -3.05 3.65
CA ALA A 749 -21.39 -4.36 3.17
C ALA A 749 -20.47 -4.29 1.94
N PHE A 750 -20.80 -3.47 0.94
CA PHE A 750 -20.27 -3.60 -0.42
C PHE A 750 -19.75 -2.32 -1.05
N ASP A 751 -19.87 -1.15 -0.42
CA ASP A 751 -19.26 0.05 -0.98
C ASP A 751 -17.74 -0.12 -1.11
N ALA A 752 -17.17 0.31 -2.23
CA ALA A 752 -15.75 0.14 -2.48
C ALA A 752 -14.90 0.99 -1.53
N ALA A 753 -15.34 2.23 -1.25
CA ALA A 753 -14.62 3.18 -0.40
C ALA A 753 -14.55 2.74 1.06
N SER A 754 -15.63 2.16 1.59
CA SER A 754 -15.71 1.89 3.03
C SER A 754 -16.47 0.62 3.44
N GLY A 755 -17.02 -0.11 2.49
CA GLY A 755 -17.74 -1.36 2.73
C GLY A 755 -16.81 -2.49 3.20
N LEU A 756 -17.35 -3.39 4.02
CA LEU A 756 -16.60 -4.49 4.61
C LEU A 756 -16.07 -5.49 3.58
N ALA A 757 -16.78 -5.72 2.47
CA ALA A 757 -16.35 -6.66 1.43
C ALA A 757 -15.06 -6.23 0.73
N PHE A 758 -14.77 -4.93 0.71
CA PHE A 758 -13.54 -4.35 0.15
C PHE A 758 -12.50 -4.11 1.24
N SER A 759 -12.89 -3.45 2.33
CA SER A 759 -11.96 -3.04 3.39
C SER A 759 -11.50 -4.18 4.31
N ALA A 760 -12.38 -5.14 4.61
CA ALA A 760 -12.08 -6.29 5.47
C ALA A 760 -12.83 -7.55 5.01
N PRO A 761 -12.50 -8.11 3.82
CA PRO A 761 -13.29 -9.17 3.16
C PRO A 761 -13.56 -10.40 4.02
N LEU A 762 -12.68 -10.72 4.99
CA LEU A 762 -12.91 -11.81 5.94
C LEU A 762 -14.06 -11.56 6.92
N LEU A 763 -14.37 -10.31 7.28
CA LEU A 763 -15.39 -9.98 8.28
C LEU A 763 -16.82 -10.34 7.82
N PRO A 764 -17.28 -10.02 6.59
CA PRO A 764 -18.58 -10.49 6.12
C PRO A 764 -18.75 -12.01 6.21
N ALA A 765 -17.68 -12.77 5.95
CA ALA A 765 -17.70 -14.23 6.07
C ALA A 765 -17.89 -14.73 7.51
N VAL A 766 -17.52 -13.93 8.54
CA VAL A 766 -17.71 -14.32 9.95
C VAL A 766 -19.18 -14.29 10.37
N LEU A 767 -20.05 -13.60 9.62
CA LEU A 767 -21.49 -13.54 9.92
C LEU A 767 -22.15 -14.92 9.87
N ALA A 768 -21.63 -15.84 9.05
CA ALA A 768 -22.06 -17.24 9.06
C ALA A 768 -21.84 -17.95 10.42
N GLY A 769 -20.98 -17.39 11.26
CA GLY A 769 -20.65 -17.86 12.61
C GLY A 769 -21.59 -17.36 13.70
N VAL A 770 -22.46 -16.38 13.41
CA VAL A 770 -23.37 -15.77 14.38
C VAL A 770 -24.36 -16.80 14.93
N GLY A 771 -25.02 -17.59 14.09
CA GLY A 771 -25.95 -18.63 14.56
C GLY A 771 -25.29 -19.72 15.42
N PRO A 772 -24.12 -20.27 15.06
CA PRO A 772 -23.34 -21.11 15.95
C PRO A 772 -22.94 -20.44 17.28
N LEU A 773 -22.54 -19.17 17.25
CA LEU A 773 -22.18 -18.41 18.45
C LEU A 773 -23.39 -18.19 19.35
N TRP A 774 -24.54 -17.82 18.80
CA TRP A 774 -25.78 -17.63 19.55
C TRP A 774 -26.18 -18.89 20.35
N ARG A 775 -26.04 -20.06 19.71
CA ARG A 775 -26.41 -21.36 20.31
C ARG A 775 -25.42 -21.84 21.37
N ARG A 776 -24.13 -21.57 21.22
CA ARG A 776 -23.06 -22.09 22.11
C ARG A 776 -22.53 -21.06 23.10
N GLY A 777 -22.67 -19.79 22.78
CA GLY A 777 -22.27 -18.67 23.61
C GLY A 777 -23.19 -18.54 24.82
N GLY A 778 -22.64 -17.92 25.86
CA GLY A 778 -23.37 -17.53 27.05
C GLY A 778 -24.12 -16.22 26.84
N ARG A 779 -24.57 -15.64 27.96
CA ARG A 779 -25.35 -14.40 27.98
C ARG A 779 -24.57 -13.23 27.37
N GLY A 780 -23.27 -13.13 27.65
CA GLY A 780 -22.39 -12.09 27.09
C GLY A 780 -22.29 -12.13 25.57
N GLU A 781 -22.10 -13.31 24.97
CA GLU A 781 -22.08 -13.44 23.50
C GLU A 781 -23.41 -13.05 22.85
N ARG A 782 -24.53 -13.47 23.43
CA ARG A 782 -25.85 -13.12 22.90
C ARG A 782 -26.13 -11.63 23.03
N ALA A 783 -25.75 -11.04 24.15
CA ALA A 783 -25.87 -9.62 24.40
C ALA A 783 -25.08 -8.77 23.40
N ILE A 784 -23.80 -9.08 23.14
CA ILE A 784 -23.03 -8.31 22.14
C ILE A 784 -23.57 -8.50 20.71
N LEU A 785 -24.15 -9.66 20.38
CA LEU A 785 -24.81 -9.86 19.09
C LEU A 785 -26.11 -9.03 18.97
N LEU A 786 -26.88 -8.91 20.06
CA LEU A 786 -28.02 -8.01 20.11
C LEU A 786 -27.57 -6.54 19.99
N GLY A 787 -26.51 -6.15 20.70
CA GLY A 787 -25.91 -4.82 20.59
C GLY A 787 -25.40 -4.52 19.18
N ALA A 788 -24.87 -5.53 18.47
CA ALA A 788 -24.51 -5.40 17.06
C ALA A 788 -25.74 -5.10 16.19
N ALA A 789 -26.86 -5.80 16.40
CA ALA A 789 -28.10 -5.55 15.68
C ALA A 789 -28.65 -4.13 15.95
N LEU A 790 -28.62 -3.68 17.21
CA LEU A 790 -29.03 -2.32 17.60
C LEU A 790 -28.12 -1.25 16.99
N THR A 791 -26.80 -1.49 16.97
CA THR A 791 -25.83 -0.58 16.33
C THR A 791 -26.11 -0.45 14.84
N VAL A 792 -26.34 -1.57 14.14
CA VAL A 792 -26.69 -1.54 12.70
C VAL A 792 -28.04 -0.86 12.49
N ALA A 793 -29.04 -1.13 13.34
CA ALA A 793 -30.35 -0.48 13.27
C ALA A 793 -30.23 1.06 13.40
N GLY A 794 -29.45 1.55 14.36
CA GLY A 794 -29.19 2.98 14.53
C GLY A 794 -28.42 3.61 13.36
N LEU A 795 -27.68 2.82 12.58
CA LEU A 795 -27.03 3.30 11.37
C LEU A 795 -27.96 3.39 10.16
N LEU A 796 -29.10 2.69 10.13
CA LEU A 796 -29.97 2.65 8.95
C LEU A 796 -30.46 4.04 8.53
N ALA A 797 -30.62 4.95 9.49
CA ALA A 797 -31.02 6.34 9.28
C ALA A 797 -29.83 7.30 9.04
N ASN A 798 -28.60 6.81 9.10
CA ASN A 798 -27.40 7.62 8.98
C ASN A 798 -26.92 7.66 7.53
N VAL A 799 -26.99 8.82 6.89
CA VAL A 799 -26.49 9.00 5.52
C VAL A 799 -24.96 8.97 5.44
N GLU A 800 -24.28 9.22 6.56
CA GLU A 800 -22.83 9.03 6.71
C GLU A 800 -22.52 7.72 7.44
N TRP A 801 -23.13 6.63 6.96
CA TRP A 801 -22.90 5.27 7.46
C TRP A 801 -21.41 4.84 7.40
N ARG A 802 -20.58 5.51 6.58
CA ARG A 802 -19.12 5.32 6.50
C ARG A 802 -18.33 5.94 7.65
N GLY A 803 -18.90 6.93 8.34
CA GLY A 803 -18.24 7.64 9.45
C GLY A 803 -17.55 8.94 9.07
N GLY A 804 -18.01 9.64 8.03
CA GLY A 804 -17.37 10.88 7.56
C GLY A 804 -15.93 10.62 7.10
N ASP A 805 -15.00 11.49 7.47
CA ASP A 805 -13.57 11.40 7.15
C ASP A 805 -12.82 10.48 8.12
N SER A 806 -13.37 9.29 8.36
CA SER A 806 -12.74 8.28 9.21
C SER A 806 -12.43 6.98 8.45
N PRO A 807 -11.52 6.15 8.97
CA PRO A 807 -11.21 4.87 8.36
C PRO A 807 -12.47 3.97 8.27
N PRO A 808 -12.58 3.13 7.21
CA PRO A 808 -13.69 2.20 7.00
C PRO A 808 -14.02 1.34 8.23
N ALA A 809 -15.29 0.97 8.36
CA ALA A 809 -15.81 0.11 9.44
C ALA A 809 -15.71 0.68 10.87
N ARG A 810 -15.40 1.98 11.06
CA ARG A 810 -15.32 2.64 12.37
C ARG A 810 -16.44 2.26 13.32
N TYR A 811 -17.70 2.34 12.87
CA TYR A 811 -18.85 2.02 13.71
C TYR A 811 -18.95 0.55 14.14
N LEU A 812 -18.23 -0.36 13.46
CA LEU A 812 -18.30 -1.80 13.68
C LEU A 812 -17.15 -2.33 14.55
N VAL A 813 -16.14 -1.51 14.84
CA VAL A 813 -14.95 -1.94 15.61
C VAL A 813 -15.31 -2.32 17.04
N VAL A 814 -16.22 -1.61 17.70
CA VAL A 814 -16.73 -1.98 19.03
C VAL A 814 -17.40 -3.37 19.05
N LEU A 815 -17.90 -3.82 17.90
CA LEU A 815 -18.53 -5.14 17.70
C LEU A 815 -17.52 -6.24 17.35
N LEU A 816 -16.24 -5.90 17.16
CA LEU A 816 -15.17 -6.83 16.80
C LEU A 816 -15.10 -8.04 17.75
N PRO A 817 -15.30 -7.91 19.09
CA PRO A 817 -15.40 -9.07 19.98
C PRO A 817 -16.44 -10.10 19.57
N GLY A 818 -17.67 -9.67 19.25
CA GLY A 818 -18.75 -10.56 18.81
C GLY A 818 -18.43 -11.20 17.46
N LEU A 819 -17.94 -10.40 16.50
CA LEU A 819 -17.54 -10.86 15.16
C LEU A 819 -16.38 -11.85 15.21
N ALA A 820 -15.38 -11.61 16.05
CA ALA A 820 -14.23 -12.49 16.24
C ALA A 820 -14.64 -13.85 16.82
N LEU A 821 -15.49 -13.86 17.84
CA LEU A 821 -16.01 -15.10 18.43
C LEU A 821 -16.92 -15.86 17.45
N ALA A 822 -17.70 -15.16 16.62
CA ALA A 822 -18.47 -15.77 15.54
C ALA A 822 -17.55 -16.43 14.51
N GLY A 823 -16.49 -15.73 14.10
CA GLY A 823 -15.42 -16.29 13.26
C GLY A 823 -14.75 -17.51 13.91
N ALA A 824 -14.51 -17.48 15.22
CA ALA A 824 -13.97 -18.61 15.96
C ALA A 824 -14.86 -19.85 15.86
N MET A 825 -16.19 -19.69 15.91
CA MET A 825 -17.14 -20.80 15.75
C MET A 825 -17.09 -21.43 14.35
N LEU A 826 -16.78 -20.65 13.31
CA LEU A 826 -16.54 -21.17 11.97
C LEU A 826 -15.26 -21.99 11.86
N LEU A 827 -14.26 -21.71 12.71
CA LEU A 827 -13.01 -22.48 12.77
C LEU A 827 -13.18 -23.84 13.45
N VAL A 828 -14.20 -24.00 14.30
CA VAL A 828 -14.56 -25.26 14.98
C VAL A 828 -15.39 -26.20 14.09
N ARG A 829 -16.32 -25.62 13.31
CA ARG A 829 -17.27 -26.31 12.41
C ARG A 829 -16.59 -26.79 11.10
N PRO A 830 -17.26 -27.59 10.23
CA PRO A 830 -16.56 -28.38 9.20
C PRO A 830 -15.72 -27.56 8.22
N ARG A 831 -14.74 -28.24 7.59
CA ARG A 831 -13.67 -27.71 6.72
C ARG A 831 -14.09 -26.72 5.61
N ARG A 832 -15.39 -26.53 5.33
CA ARG A 832 -15.93 -25.71 4.23
C ARG A 832 -15.69 -24.21 4.40
N TRP A 833 -16.04 -23.61 5.54
CA TRP A 833 -15.91 -22.16 5.74
C TRP A 833 -14.46 -21.71 5.76
N ARG A 834 -13.57 -22.51 6.37
CA ARG A 834 -12.12 -22.27 6.30
C ARG A 834 -11.56 -22.28 4.87
N ARG A 835 -12.17 -23.07 3.98
CA ARG A 835 -11.73 -23.13 2.58
C ARG A 835 -12.19 -21.89 1.81
N LEU A 836 -13.44 -21.48 1.99
CA LEU A 836 -13.97 -20.25 1.39
C LEU A 836 -13.24 -19.01 1.90
N ALA A 837 -12.94 -18.93 3.20
CA ALA A 837 -12.14 -17.86 3.77
C ALA A 837 -10.75 -17.74 3.11
N GLY A 838 -10.20 -18.84 2.60
CA GLY A 838 -8.94 -18.83 1.83
C GLY A 838 -8.99 -17.98 0.56
N LEU A 839 -10.16 -17.79 -0.05
CA LEU A 839 -10.36 -16.88 -1.19
C LEU A 839 -10.27 -15.40 -0.78
N LEU A 840 -10.57 -15.10 0.48
CA LEU A 840 -10.68 -13.73 1.03
C LEU A 840 -9.40 -13.28 1.75
N VAL A 841 -8.47 -14.20 2.01
CA VAL A 841 -7.16 -13.89 2.60
C VAL A 841 -6.36 -12.91 1.72
N PRO A 842 -6.17 -13.12 0.41
CA PRO A 842 -5.38 -12.21 -0.42
C PRO A 842 -5.84 -10.74 -0.36
N PRO A 843 -7.11 -10.40 -0.63
CA PRO A 843 -7.56 -9.00 -0.57
C PRO A 843 -7.52 -8.45 0.86
N THR A 844 -7.76 -9.27 1.89
CA THR A 844 -7.65 -8.80 3.29
C THR A 844 -6.21 -8.42 3.63
N LEU A 845 -5.23 -9.22 3.22
CA LEU A 845 -3.82 -8.90 3.46
C LEU A 845 -3.38 -7.67 2.68
N LEU A 846 -3.82 -7.52 1.42
CA LEU A 846 -3.52 -6.34 0.61
C LEU A 846 -4.03 -5.06 1.26
N VAL A 847 -5.30 -5.03 1.66
CA VAL A 847 -5.88 -3.83 2.30
C VAL A 847 -5.25 -3.56 3.66
N SER A 848 -4.99 -4.59 4.45
CA SER A 848 -4.31 -4.42 5.75
C SER A 848 -2.87 -3.92 5.58
N TRP A 849 -2.17 -4.33 4.52
CA TRP A 849 -0.85 -3.81 4.18
C TRP A 849 -0.91 -2.32 3.84
N VAL A 850 -1.85 -1.93 2.98
CA VAL A 850 -2.05 -0.52 2.62
C VAL A 850 -2.46 0.32 3.83
N ALA A 851 -3.33 -0.20 4.68
CA ALA A 851 -3.74 0.46 5.91
C ALA A 851 -2.58 0.84 6.82
N VAL A 852 -1.64 -0.08 6.99
CA VAL A 852 -0.52 0.09 7.92
C VAL A 852 0.59 0.90 7.30
N THR A 853 0.79 0.84 5.98
CA THR A 853 1.90 1.54 5.29
C THR A 853 1.53 2.90 4.73
N ARG A 854 0.24 3.11 4.45
CA ARG A 854 -0.33 4.28 3.77
C ARG A 854 -1.75 4.55 4.31
N PRO A 855 -1.91 4.79 5.62
CA PRO A 855 -3.23 4.90 6.25
C PRO A 855 -4.12 5.98 5.62
N HIS A 856 -3.52 7.05 5.09
CA HIS A 856 -4.23 8.14 4.39
C HIS A 856 -5.01 7.67 3.16
N LEU A 857 -4.59 6.58 2.50
CA LEU A 857 -5.29 6.03 1.34
C LEU A 857 -6.62 5.36 1.70
N LEU A 858 -6.87 5.09 2.98
CA LEU A 858 -8.14 4.52 3.45
C LEU A 858 -9.17 5.57 3.85
N VAL A 859 -8.75 6.82 4.04
CA VAL A 859 -9.68 7.90 4.37
C VAL A 859 -10.27 8.40 3.06
N ASN A 860 -11.55 8.09 2.84
CA ASN A 860 -12.30 8.64 1.72
C ASN A 860 -12.88 9.99 2.13
N THR A 861 -12.86 11.00 1.25
CA THR A 861 -13.41 12.34 1.51
C THR A 861 -14.83 12.54 0.98
N GLY A 862 -15.55 11.44 0.72
CA GLY A 862 -16.91 11.45 0.17
C GLY A 862 -16.94 11.39 -1.36
N VAL A 863 -15.85 11.05 -2.03
CA VAL A 863 -15.83 10.96 -3.51
C VAL A 863 -16.37 9.61 -4.00
N GLY A 864 -16.51 8.61 -3.11
CA GLY A 864 -16.96 7.26 -3.48
C GLY A 864 -15.89 6.39 -4.17
N GLY A 865 -14.75 6.97 -4.54
CA GLY A 865 -13.58 6.26 -5.08
C GLY A 865 -12.82 5.41 -4.05
N THR A 866 -11.85 4.64 -4.53
CA THR A 866 -10.89 3.91 -3.68
C THR A 866 -9.49 4.20 -4.17
N TRP A 867 -8.50 4.19 -3.30
CA TRP A 867 -7.09 4.33 -3.71
C TRP A 867 -6.68 3.38 -4.84
N PHE A 868 -7.28 2.18 -4.89
CA PHE A 868 -6.99 1.20 -5.92
C PHE A 868 -7.66 1.57 -7.25
N ALA A 869 -8.93 1.97 -7.22
CA ALA A 869 -9.63 2.48 -8.40
C ALA A 869 -8.94 3.75 -8.93
N ASP A 870 -8.46 4.61 -8.05
CA ASP A 870 -7.77 5.85 -8.40
C ASP A 870 -6.44 5.56 -9.11
N ALA A 871 -5.65 4.62 -8.58
CA ALA A 871 -4.42 4.17 -9.22
C ALA A 871 -4.68 3.55 -10.61
N LEU A 872 -5.75 2.75 -10.74
CA LEU A 872 -6.15 2.19 -12.04
C LEU A 872 -6.64 3.26 -13.01
N ALA A 873 -7.39 4.25 -12.51
CA ALA A 873 -7.90 5.34 -13.32
C ALA A 873 -6.76 6.14 -13.92
N VAL A 874 -5.77 6.56 -13.10
CA VAL A 874 -4.56 7.25 -13.57
C VAL A 874 -3.80 6.40 -14.56
N ARG A 875 -3.55 5.13 -14.21
CA ARG A 875 -2.73 4.22 -15.02
C ARG A 875 -3.30 3.96 -16.41
N PHE A 876 -4.61 3.75 -16.48
CA PHE A 876 -5.29 3.37 -17.71
C PHE A 876 -6.04 4.53 -18.35
N GLU A 877 -5.94 5.76 -17.83
CA GLU A 877 -6.69 6.94 -18.29
C GLU A 877 -8.17 6.59 -18.55
N ALA A 878 -8.83 5.98 -17.55
CA ALA A 878 -10.18 5.45 -17.69
C ALA A 878 -11.00 5.65 -16.42
N ALA A 879 -12.33 5.68 -16.54
CA ALA A 879 -13.28 5.78 -15.44
C ALA A 879 -13.35 4.47 -14.62
N ALA A 880 -12.27 4.09 -13.92
CA ALA A 880 -12.16 2.82 -13.21
C ALA A 880 -13.15 2.67 -12.05
N TRP A 881 -13.46 3.77 -11.35
CA TRP A 881 -14.43 3.81 -10.26
C TRP A 881 -15.82 3.30 -10.61
N GLU A 882 -16.27 3.42 -11.86
CA GLU A 882 -17.58 2.92 -12.28
C GLU A 882 -17.64 1.39 -12.32
N LEU A 883 -16.49 0.70 -12.28
CA LEU A 883 -16.42 -0.76 -12.15
C LEU A 883 -16.55 -1.25 -10.70
N PHE A 884 -16.56 -0.32 -9.75
CA PHE A 884 -16.67 -0.61 -8.33
C PHE A 884 -18.02 -0.11 -7.80
N PRO A 885 -18.69 -0.88 -6.93
CA PRO A 885 -19.93 -0.43 -6.31
C PRO A 885 -19.67 0.79 -5.41
N SER A 886 -20.38 1.88 -5.68
CA SER A 886 -20.44 3.04 -4.79
C SER A 886 -21.88 3.28 -4.32
N PHE A 887 -22.05 3.43 -3.02
CA PHE A 887 -23.30 3.80 -2.36
C PHE A 887 -23.34 5.28 -1.96
N LEU A 888 -22.21 5.98 -2.07
CA LEU A 888 -22.13 7.44 -1.89
C LEU A 888 -22.57 8.16 -3.16
N ARG A 889 -21.96 7.83 -4.29
CA ARG A 889 -22.36 8.27 -5.63
C ARG A 889 -23.09 7.15 -6.35
N ALA A 890 -24.16 7.45 -7.06
CA ALA A 890 -24.90 6.44 -7.82
C ALA A 890 -24.00 5.90 -8.94
N SER A 891 -23.85 4.59 -9.00
CA SER A 891 -23.09 3.89 -10.04
C SER A 891 -23.95 2.78 -10.62
N ALA A 892 -23.76 2.46 -11.90
CA ALA A 892 -24.48 1.36 -12.56
C ALA A 892 -24.26 0.01 -11.84
N VAL A 893 -23.12 -0.14 -11.16
CA VAL A 893 -22.70 -1.38 -10.51
C VAL A 893 -23.13 -1.44 -9.03
N ARG A 894 -23.75 -0.37 -8.49
CA ARG A 894 -24.19 -0.26 -7.08
C ARG A 894 -24.94 -1.51 -6.60
N TRP A 895 -25.90 -2.01 -7.38
CA TRP A 895 -26.71 -3.18 -7.01
C TRP A 895 -26.34 -4.46 -7.76
N ALA A 896 -25.84 -4.34 -8.99
CA ALA A 896 -25.44 -5.48 -9.80
C ALA A 896 -24.29 -6.27 -9.15
N PHE A 897 -23.26 -5.58 -8.63
CA PHE A 897 -22.12 -6.25 -8.00
C PHE A 897 -22.48 -6.97 -6.70
N PRO A 898 -23.16 -6.34 -5.71
CA PRO A 898 -23.58 -7.04 -4.50
C PRO A 898 -24.40 -8.31 -4.79
N LEU A 899 -25.34 -8.23 -5.74
CA LEU A 899 -26.17 -9.37 -6.13
C LEU A 899 -25.32 -10.49 -6.75
N ALA A 900 -24.42 -10.16 -7.67
CA ALA A 900 -23.50 -11.11 -8.28
C ALA A 900 -22.56 -11.76 -7.24
N ALA A 901 -21.98 -10.95 -6.34
CA ALA A 901 -21.09 -11.40 -5.30
C ALA A 901 -21.79 -12.33 -4.30
N ALA A 902 -23.00 -11.96 -3.85
CA ALA A 902 -23.81 -12.79 -2.96
C ALA A 902 -24.22 -14.12 -3.62
N THR A 903 -24.64 -14.07 -4.89
CA THR A 903 -25.00 -15.26 -5.68
C THR A 903 -23.81 -16.20 -5.86
N LEU A 904 -22.64 -15.66 -6.22
CA LEU A 904 -21.40 -16.43 -6.37
C LEU A 904 -20.94 -17.03 -5.03
N ALA A 905 -21.04 -16.27 -3.94
CA ALA A 905 -20.70 -16.75 -2.60
C ALA A 905 -21.64 -17.88 -2.14
N LEU A 906 -22.95 -17.74 -2.38
CA LEU A 906 -23.94 -18.78 -2.09
C LEU A 906 -23.69 -20.02 -2.94
N PHE A 907 -23.49 -19.87 -4.25
CA PHE A 907 -23.17 -20.97 -5.15
C PHE A 907 -21.88 -21.70 -4.71
N ALA A 908 -20.82 -20.96 -4.39
CA ALA A 908 -19.57 -21.53 -3.87
C ALA A 908 -19.82 -22.26 -2.54
N ALA A 909 -20.60 -21.70 -1.63
CA ALA A 909 -20.93 -22.35 -0.36
C ALA A 909 -21.70 -23.66 -0.56
N LEU A 910 -22.73 -23.67 -1.42
CA LEU A 910 -23.51 -24.85 -1.78
C LEU A 910 -22.65 -25.90 -2.50
N LEU A 911 -21.79 -25.49 -3.43
CA LEU A 911 -20.87 -26.38 -4.14
C LEU A 911 -19.87 -27.02 -3.19
N VAL A 912 -19.26 -26.24 -2.28
CA VAL A 912 -18.32 -26.76 -1.28
C VAL A 912 -19.03 -27.67 -0.27
N GLN A 913 -20.30 -27.39 0.06
CA GLN A 913 -21.12 -28.26 0.90
C GLN A 913 -21.41 -29.60 0.22
N ARG A 914 -21.87 -29.59 -1.04
CA ARG A 914 -22.17 -30.83 -1.80
C ARG A 914 -20.92 -31.60 -2.17
N ARG A 915 -19.81 -30.91 -2.43
CA ARG A 915 -18.57 -31.49 -2.95
C ARG A 915 -17.34 -30.84 -2.30
N PRO A 916 -16.93 -31.30 -1.10
CA PRO A 916 -15.84 -30.69 -0.33
C PRO A 916 -14.49 -30.61 -1.08
N ARG A 917 -14.26 -31.48 -2.06
CA ARG A 917 -13.06 -31.44 -2.93
C ARG A 917 -12.93 -30.10 -3.66
N TRP A 918 -14.03 -29.53 -4.14
CA TRP A 918 -14.04 -28.24 -4.84
C TRP A 918 -13.62 -27.11 -3.91
N GLY A 919 -13.96 -27.15 -2.62
CA GLY A 919 -13.46 -26.14 -1.67
C GLY A 919 -11.94 -26.20 -1.49
N ARG A 920 -11.32 -27.38 -1.58
CA ARG A 920 -9.85 -27.47 -1.56
C ARG A 920 -9.25 -26.88 -2.82
N LEU A 921 -9.88 -27.16 -3.97
CA LEU A 921 -9.46 -26.65 -5.27
C LEU A 921 -9.60 -25.12 -5.32
N LEU A 922 -10.76 -24.56 -5.00
CA LEU A 922 -11.00 -23.12 -4.94
C LEU A 922 -10.01 -22.41 -4.01
N ALA A 923 -9.80 -22.95 -2.80
CA ALA A 923 -8.85 -22.39 -1.85
C ALA A 923 -7.37 -22.53 -2.30
N ALA A 924 -7.06 -23.49 -3.18
CA ALA A 924 -5.73 -23.64 -3.77
C ALA A 924 -5.57 -22.73 -5.00
N ALA A 925 -6.62 -22.57 -5.79
CA ALA A 925 -6.68 -21.69 -6.96
C ALA A 925 -6.96 -20.22 -6.60
N ALA A 926 -7.06 -19.87 -5.31
CA ALA A 926 -7.40 -18.51 -4.88
C ALA A 926 -6.50 -17.44 -5.52
N PRO A 927 -5.15 -17.57 -5.51
CA PRO A 927 -4.29 -16.58 -6.15
C PRO A 927 -4.53 -16.53 -7.68
N ALA A 928 -4.74 -17.67 -8.32
CA ALA A 928 -5.05 -17.74 -9.75
C ALA A 928 -6.33 -17.00 -10.11
N LEU A 929 -7.40 -17.20 -9.33
CA LEU A 929 -8.69 -16.53 -9.54
C LEU A 929 -8.56 -15.01 -9.40
N TRP A 930 -7.77 -14.53 -8.44
CA TRP A 930 -7.50 -13.09 -8.29
C TRP A 930 -6.66 -12.52 -9.45
N LEU A 931 -5.69 -13.27 -9.95
CA LEU A 931 -4.90 -12.89 -11.13
C LEU A 931 -5.77 -12.80 -12.39
N LEU A 932 -6.66 -13.79 -12.59
CA LEU A 932 -7.62 -13.77 -13.69
C LEU A 932 -8.64 -12.64 -13.54
N ALA A 933 -9.12 -12.37 -12.32
CA ALA A 933 -10.00 -11.23 -12.05
C ALA A 933 -9.31 -9.89 -12.33
N ALA A 934 -8.02 -9.75 -12.00
CA ALA A 934 -7.23 -8.57 -12.36
C ALA A 934 -7.09 -8.44 -13.89
N GLY A 935 -6.87 -9.54 -14.61
CA GLY A 935 -6.84 -9.54 -16.07
C GLY A 935 -8.18 -9.10 -16.67
N ALA A 936 -9.28 -9.68 -16.20
CA ALA A 936 -10.63 -9.28 -16.62
C ALA A 936 -10.91 -7.81 -16.32
N LEU A 937 -10.51 -7.30 -15.15
CA LEU A 937 -10.65 -5.90 -14.79
C LEU A 937 -9.90 -4.99 -15.77
N VAL A 938 -8.64 -5.30 -16.09
CA VAL A 938 -7.84 -4.53 -17.07
C VAL A 938 -8.46 -4.58 -18.46
N ALA A 939 -8.90 -5.76 -18.92
CA ALA A 939 -9.58 -5.90 -20.20
C ALA A 939 -10.85 -5.03 -20.25
N THR A 940 -11.66 -5.04 -19.18
CA THR A 940 -12.86 -4.20 -19.08
C THR A 940 -12.51 -2.71 -19.09
N LEU A 941 -11.50 -2.27 -18.34
CA LEU A 941 -11.02 -0.87 -18.36
C LEU A 941 -10.58 -0.44 -19.75
N HIS A 942 -9.94 -1.35 -20.49
CA HIS A 942 -9.49 -1.05 -21.84
C HIS A 942 -10.62 -1.07 -22.86
N LEU A 943 -11.59 -1.98 -22.74
CA LEU A 943 -12.64 -2.22 -23.76
C LEU A 943 -13.90 -1.38 -23.55
N ARG A 944 -14.17 -0.90 -22.34
CA ARG A 944 -15.33 -0.08 -22.04
C ARG A 944 -15.21 1.32 -22.68
N CYS A 945 -16.33 1.87 -23.11
CA CYS A 945 -16.44 3.28 -23.49
C CYS A 945 -16.97 4.07 -22.28
N ASP A 946 -16.55 5.32 -22.16
CA ASP A 946 -16.91 6.14 -21.01
C ASP A 946 -18.31 6.73 -21.20
N ASP A 947 -19.17 6.50 -20.20
CA ASP A 947 -20.53 7.03 -20.15
C ASP A 947 -20.59 8.32 -19.31
N ARG A 948 -19.85 8.34 -18.20
CA ARG A 948 -19.70 9.49 -17.31
C ARG A 948 -18.27 9.56 -16.77
N ILE A 949 -17.65 10.73 -16.90
CA ILE A 949 -16.33 11.01 -16.34
C ILE A 949 -16.47 12.23 -15.46
N GLU A 950 -16.25 12.06 -14.17
CA GLU A 950 -16.39 13.21 -13.29
C GLU A 950 -15.08 13.95 -13.16
N MET A 951 -15.17 15.25 -12.99
CA MET A 951 -14.03 16.15 -13.06
C MET A 951 -13.04 15.91 -11.92
N GLU A 952 -13.51 15.32 -10.83
CA GLU A 952 -12.68 14.89 -9.71
C GLU A 952 -11.95 13.56 -9.93
N SER A 953 -12.23 12.88 -11.05
CA SER A 953 -11.61 11.60 -11.33
C SER A 953 -10.08 11.76 -11.40
N PRO A 954 -9.29 10.87 -10.78
CA PRO A 954 -7.84 11.03 -10.68
C PRO A 954 -7.07 11.12 -12.01
N HIS A 955 -7.67 10.66 -13.11
CA HIS A 955 -7.08 10.72 -14.45
C HIS A 955 -7.36 12.03 -15.20
N VAL A 956 -8.24 12.89 -14.67
CA VAL A 956 -8.47 14.23 -15.20
C VAL A 956 -7.29 15.11 -14.78
N GLN A 957 -6.59 15.65 -15.77
CA GLN A 957 -5.47 16.54 -15.54
C GLN A 957 -5.99 17.96 -15.40
N ARG A 958 -5.40 18.74 -14.50
CA ARG A 958 -5.82 20.12 -14.24
C ARG A 958 -4.66 21.10 -14.35
N GLN A 959 -4.97 22.28 -14.84
CA GLN A 959 -4.09 23.44 -14.87
C GLN A 959 -4.81 24.57 -14.11
N GLY A 960 -4.53 24.68 -12.82
CA GLY A 960 -5.25 25.57 -11.89
C GLY A 960 -6.53 24.94 -11.33
N GLY A 961 -7.40 25.80 -10.81
CA GLY A 961 -8.72 25.47 -10.28
C GLY A 961 -8.72 25.09 -8.81
N VAL A 962 -9.89 25.21 -8.19
CA VAL A 962 -10.16 24.79 -6.81
C VAL A 962 -11.24 23.74 -6.74
N LEU A 963 -11.08 22.81 -5.81
CA LEU A 963 -12.04 21.74 -5.59
C LEU A 963 -13.34 22.34 -5.01
N TRP A 964 -14.50 22.01 -5.59
CA TRP A 964 -15.79 22.57 -5.17
C TRP A 964 -16.86 21.47 -4.95
N PRO A 965 -17.55 21.44 -3.80
CA PRO A 965 -17.25 22.20 -2.58
C PRO A 965 -15.85 21.84 -2.04
N PRO A 966 -15.24 22.70 -1.21
CA PRO A 966 -13.92 22.46 -0.63
C PRO A 966 -13.83 21.12 0.11
N ALA A 967 -12.60 20.61 0.25
CA ALA A 967 -12.34 19.44 1.09
C ALA A 967 -12.77 19.71 2.54
N GLY A 968 -13.29 18.70 3.24
CA GLY A 968 -13.79 18.83 4.61
C GLY A 968 -15.26 19.27 4.73
N GLN A 969 -15.92 19.63 3.62
CA GLN A 969 -17.37 19.88 3.63
C GLN A 969 -18.11 18.61 4.07
N MET A 970 -18.88 18.70 5.16
CA MET A 970 -19.65 17.56 5.68
C MET A 970 -20.63 17.05 4.62
N SER A 971 -20.73 15.73 4.48
CA SER A 971 -21.56 15.08 3.47
C SER A 971 -21.34 15.60 2.04
N ARG A 972 -20.09 15.95 1.67
CA ARG A 972 -19.68 16.44 0.34
C ARG A 972 -20.33 15.70 -0.84
N PHE A 973 -20.48 14.38 -0.74
CA PHE A 973 -21.14 13.53 -1.75
C PHE A 973 -22.60 13.89 -2.08
N ARG A 974 -23.26 14.72 -1.27
CA ARG A 974 -24.63 15.21 -1.51
C ARG A 974 -24.69 16.41 -2.45
N PHE A 975 -23.57 17.08 -2.69
CA PHE A 975 -23.47 18.23 -3.58
C PHE A 975 -22.95 17.80 -4.94
N ALA A 976 -23.23 18.60 -5.98
CA ALA A 976 -22.49 18.50 -7.23
C ALA A 976 -21.02 18.81 -6.94
N ASN A 977 -20.10 17.96 -7.38
CA ASN A 977 -18.72 17.94 -6.93
C ASN A 977 -17.80 17.99 -8.13
N GLY A 978 -16.83 18.90 -8.13
CA GLY A 978 -16.03 19.14 -9.30
C GLY A 978 -14.89 20.12 -9.10
N TRP A 979 -14.44 20.68 -10.21
CA TRP A 979 -13.44 21.74 -10.22
C TRP A 979 -14.08 23.05 -10.63
N ALA A 980 -13.93 24.07 -9.78
CA ALA A 980 -14.16 25.45 -10.15
C ALA A 980 -12.90 26.00 -10.80
N ILE A 981 -12.97 26.30 -12.10
CA ILE A 981 -11.87 26.85 -12.90
C ILE A 981 -12.14 28.32 -13.24
N GLY A 982 -11.12 29.16 -13.07
CA GLY A 982 -11.11 30.59 -13.37
C GLY A 982 -10.35 30.92 -14.66
N THR A 983 -10.19 32.21 -14.95
CA THR A 983 -9.62 32.70 -16.22
C THR A 983 -8.20 32.20 -16.43
N GLY A 984 -7.97 31.52 -17.57
CA GLY A 984 -6.67 30.94 -17.92
C GLY A 984 -6.42 29.54 -17.35
N GLU A 985 -7.36 29.02 -16.56
CA GLU A 985 -7.32 27.66 -16.02
C GLU A 985 -8.06 26.67 -16.94
N ALA A 986 -7.68 25.40 -16.86
CA ALA A 986 -8.24 24.36 -17.72
C ALA A 986 -8.23 22.98 -17.07
N VAL A 987 -9.11 22.11 -17.57
CA VAL A 987 -9.07 20.66 -17.30
C VAL A 987 -8.91 19.89 -18.62
N GLU A 988 -8.19 18.78 -18.56
CA GLU A 988 -8.00 17.85 -19.66
C GLU A 988 -8.53 16.47 -19.23
N VAL A 989 -9.53 15.99 -19.95
CA VAL A 989 -10.31 14.81 -19.64
C VAL A 989 -10.04 13.75 -20.71
N PRO A 990 -9.35 12.65 -20.38
CA PRO A 990 -9.26 11.49 -21.25
C PRO A 990 -10.65 10.84 -21.39
N VAL A 991 -11.13 10.64 -22.62
CA VAL A 991 -12.45 10.06 -22.92
C VAL A 991 -12.31 8.93 -23.94
N ARG A 992 -12.88 7.76 -23.64
CA ARG A 992 -13.03 6.67 -24.59
C ARG A 992 -14.41 6.69 -25.23
N VAL A 993 -14.44 7.17 -26.46
CA VAL A 993 -15.63 7.44 -27.26
C VAL A 993 -16.16 6.17 -27.91
N ALA A 994 -17.47 5.92 -27.73
CA ALA A 994 -18.19 4.88 -28.46
C ALA A 994 -18.53 5.34 -29.90
N PRO A 995 -18.67 4.43 -30.88
CA PRO A 995 -19.09 4.79 -32.22
C PRO A 995 -20.40 5.59 -32.23
N GLY A 996 -20.39 6.78 -32.85
CA GLY A 996 -21.55 7.67 -32.95
C GLY A 996 -21.95 8.41 -31.67
N ALA A 997 -21.20 8.24 -30.56
CA ALA A 997 -21.53 8.91 -29.30
C ALA A 997 -21.28 10.42 -29.35
N THR A 998 -22.19 11.19 -28.75
CA THR A 998 -21.99 12.61 -28.47
C THR A 998 -21.88 12.83 -26.96
N TYR A 999 -21.24 13.92 -26.57
CA TYR A 999 -20.94 14.22 -25.16
C TYR A 999 -21.44 15.61 -24.78
N ALA A 1000 -21.63 15.81 -23.48
CA ALA A 1000 -21.93 17.10 -22.87
C ALA A 1000 -21.13 17.27 -21.58
N VAL A 1001 -20.91 18.52 -21.17
CA VAL A 1001 -20.35 18.84 -19.85
C VAL A 1001 -21.46 19.32 -18.91
N ALA A 1002 -21.52 18.73 -17.73
CA ALA A 1002 -22.40 19.14 -16.64
C ALA A 1002 -21.65 20.11 -15.71
N GLY A 1003 -22.32 21.18 -15.29
CA GLY A 1003 -21.70 22.22 -14.47
C GLY A 1003 -22.61 23.44 -14.28
N TYR A 1004 -22.06 24.49 -13.66
CA TYR A 1004 -22.72 25.79 -13.49
C TYR A 1004 -21.69 26.91 -13.27
N LEU A 1005 -22.13 28.16 -13.37
CA LEU A 1005 -21.25 29.31 -13.17
C LEU A 1005 -21.37 29.86 -11.74
N LEU A 1006 -20.25 30.35 -11.22
CA LEU A 1006 -20.13 30.93 -9.89
C LEU A 1006 -19.74 32.41 -9.99
N GLU A 1007 -20.17 33.18 -8.99
CA GLU A 1007 -19.77 34.58 -8.81
C GLU A 1007 -20.05 35.45 -10.06
N ARG A 1008 -19.08 36.25 -10.50
CA ARG A 1008 -19.24 37.18 -11.64
C ARG A 1008 -19.48 36.46 -12.97
N ALA A 1009 -19.17 35.16 -13.06
CA ALA A 1009 -19.40 34.38 -14.27
C ALA A 1009 -20.89 34.12 -14.53
N VAL A 1010 -21.77 34.23 -13.53
CA VAL A 1010 -23.21 33.92 -13.66
C VAL A 1010 -23.89 34.72 -14.79
N ALA A 1011 -23.42 35.95 -15.05
CA ALA A 1011 -23.92 36.81 -16.10
C ALA A 1011 -23.51 36.38 -17.52
N GLY A 1012 -22.49 35.54 -17.65
CA GLY A 1012 -21.98 35.04 -18.93
C GLY A 1012 -20.49 34.73 -18.89
N ALA A 1013 -20.09 33.63 -19.52
CA ALA A 1013 -18.71 33.25 -19.73
C ALA A 1013 -18.56 32.43 -21.03
N THR A 1014 -17.32 32.13 -21.40
CA THR A 1014 -17.00 31.25 -22.52
C THR A 1014 -16.17 30.06 -22.04
N LEU A 1015 -16.51 28.87 -22.54
CA LEU A 1015 -15.69 27.68 -22.42
C LEU A 1015 -15.05 27.36 -23.77
N ASP A 1016 -13.72 27.33 -23.80
CA ASP A 1016 -12.95 26.89 -24.95
C ASP A 1016 -12.80 25.37 -24.89
N VAL A 1017 -13.35 24.69 -25.89
CA VAL A 1017 -13.41 23.22 -25.97
C VAL A 1017 -12.54 22.72 -27.11
N ARG A 1018 -11.68 21.74 -26.83
CA ARG A 1018 -10.72 21.19 -27.82
C ARG A 1018 -10.56 19.68 -27.66
N TRP A 1019 -10.65 18.94 -28.77
CA TRP A 1019 -10.31 17.52 -28.84
C TRP A 1019 -8.90 17.32 -29.43
N ASP A 1020 -8.06 16.49 -28.81
CA ASP A 1020 -6.75 16.01 -29.33
C ASP A 1020 -5.82 17.08 -29.90
N GLY A 1021 -5.87 18.31 -29.39
CA GLY A 1021 -5.06 19.37 -29.97
C GLY A 1021 -5.63 19.97 -31.27
N GLY A 1022 -6.90 19.75 -31.61
CA GLY A 1022 -7.61 20.39 -32.73
C GLY A 1022 -7.84 21.89 -32.56
N GLN A 1023 -8.62 22.53 -33.42
CA GLN A 1023 -8.97 23.96 -33.23
C GLN A 1023 -9.95 24.12 -32.06
N PRO A 1024 -9.74 25.10 -31.15
CA PRO A 1024 -10.65 25.34 -30.04
C PRO A 1024 -12.00 25.86 -30.55
N GLN A 1025 -13.09 25.32 -30.03
CA GLN A 1025 -14.45 25.80 -30.27
C GLN A 1025 -14.95 26.54 -29.02
N ARG A 1026 -15.45 27.76 -29.22
CA ARG A 1026 -15.94 28.61 -28.13
C ARG A 1026 -17.41 28.36 -27.87
N LEU A 1027 -17.76 27.98 -26.64
CA LEU A 1027 -19.13 27.78 -26.20
C LEU A 1027 -19.52 28.85 -25.18
N THR A 1028 -20.53 29.65 -25.47
CA THR A 1028 -21.06 30.65 -24.53
C THR A 1028 -21.97 29.98 -23.50
N VAL A 1029 -21.78 30.30 -22.24
CA VAL A 1029 -22.54 29.76 -21.10
C VAL A 1029 -22.99 30.88 -20.16
N ALA A 1030 -24.14 30.71 -19.51
CA ALA A 1030 -24.67 31.64 -18.50
C ALA A 1030 -25.52 30.88 -17.46
N GLY A 1031 -25.69 31.46 -16.26
CA GLY A 1031 -26.57 30.93 -15.22
C GLY A 1031 -25.87 30.23 -14.04
N ALA A 1032 -26.47 30.38 -12.86
CA ALA A 1032 -25.96 29.84 -11.59
C ALA A 1032 -26.48 28.42 -11.25
N ALA A 1033 -27.47 27.93 -12.00
CA ALA A 1033 -28.08 26.63 -11.75
C ALA A 1033 -27.31 25.49 -12.47
N PRO A 1034 -27.20 24.29 -11.87
CA PRO A 1034 -26.66 23.12 -12.54
C PRO A 1034 -27.35 22.85 -13.89
N GLY A 1035 -26.56 22.71 -14.94
CA GLY A 1035 -27.03 22.46 -16.30
C GLY A 1035 -26.08 21.54 -17.08
N VAL A 1036 -26.45 21.24 -18.33
CA VAL A 1036 -25.67 20.39 -19.23
C VAL A 1036 -25.47 21.13 -20.56
N LEU A 1037 -24.20 21.27 -20.97
CA LEU A 1037 -23.79 21.95 -22.19
C LEU A 1037 -23.29 20.92 -23.23
N PRO A 1038 -23.92 20.81 -24.41
CA PRO A 1038 -23.46 19.93 -25.47
C PRO A 1038 -22.03 20.28 -25.91
N LEU A 1039 -21.18 19.26 -26.08
CA LEU A 1039 -19.82 19.42 -26.58
C LEU A 1039 -19.77 19.17 -28.10
N PRO A 1040 -18.76 19.71 -28.80
CA PRO A 1040 -18.49 19.37 -30.19
C PRO A 1040 -18.29 17.87 -30.37
N ALA A 1041 -18.69 17.35 -31.53
CA ALA A 1041 -18.54 15.94 -31.85
C ALA A 1041 -17.06 15.49 -31.73
N PRO A 1042 -16.80 14.33 -31.12
CA PRO A 1042 -15.44 13.80 -31.02
C PRO A 1042 -14.89 13.40 -32.40
N PRO A 1043 -13.56 13.31 -32.58
CA PRO A 1043 -12.95 12.99 -33.87
C PRO A 1043 -13.30 11.60 -34.43
N GLY A 1044 -13.67 10.66 -33.56
CA GLY A 1044 -14.04 9.29 -33.94
C GLY A 1044 -14.25 8.39 -32.72
N PRO A 1045 -14.44 7.07 -32.91
CA PRO A 1045 -14.41 6.10 -31.83
C PRO A 1045 -12.97 5.86 -31.35
N GLY A 1046 -12.79 5.62 -30.06
CA GLY A 1046 -11.47 5.37 -29.48
C GLY A 1046 -11.14 6.32 -28.33
N ARG A 1047 -9.86 6.41 -27.97
CA ARG A 1047 -9.40 7.27 -26.88
C ARG A 1047 -9.04 8.65 -27.43
N HIS A 1048 -9.63 9.67 -26.84
CA HIS A 1048 -9.43 11.07 -27.18
C HIS A 1048 -9.19 11.88 -25.90
N ARG A 1049 -8.58 13.06 -26.02
CA ARG A 1049 -8.40 14.01 -24.92
C ARG A 1049 -9.23 15.26 -25.15
N LEU A 1050 -10.15 15.52 -24.23
CA LEU A 1050 -11.00 16.69 -24.22
C LEU A 1050 -10.41 17.75 -23.29
N ARG A 1051 -10.03 18.89 -23.81
CA ARG A 1051 -9.62 20.05 -23.00
C ARG A 1051 -10.77 21.04 -22.90
N LEU A 1052 -11.07 21.46 -21.67
CA LEU A 1052 -12.03 22.51 -21.32
C LEU A 1052 -11.28 23.64 -20.62
N ALA A 1053 -11.19 24.82 -21.24
CA ALA A 1053 -10.54 25.99 -20.66
C ALA A 1053 -11.56 27.11 -20.44
N TYR A 1054 -11.43 27.83 -19.32
CA TYR A 1054 -12.36 28.91 -18.99
C TYR A 1054 -11.83 30.26 -19.47
N ALA A 1055 -12.69 30.99 -20.17
CA ALA A 1055 -12.50 32.35 -20.62
C ALA A 1055 -13.68 33.21 -20.18
N GLY A 1056 -13.51 33.98 -19.10
CA GLY A 1056 -14.55 34.83 -18.54
C GLY A 1056 -14.03 35.96 -17.66
N PRO A 1057 -14.93 36.73 -17.04
CA PRO A 1057 -14.56 37.88 -16.21
C PRO A 1057 -13.69 37.47 -15.02
N SER A 1058 -12.73 38.32 -14.65
CA SER A 1058 -11.90 38.12 -13.47
C SER A 1058 -12.75 38.03 -12.19
N GLY A 1059 -12.49 37.02 -11.36
CA GLY A 1059 -13.33 36.69 -10.20
C GLY A 1059 -14.65 35.99 -10.58
N GLY A 1060 -14.67 35.30 -11.72
CA GLY A 1060 -15.72 34.37 -12.11
C GLY A 1060 -15.13 32.97 -12.28
N PHE A 1061 -15.93 31.95 -11.97
CA PHE A 1061 -15.51 30.55 -12.10
C PHE A 1061 -16.57 29.72 -12.84
N ALA A 1062 -16.13 28.75 -13.63
CA ALA A 1062 -16.97 27.66 -14.10
C ALA A 1062 -16.74 26.44 -13.22
N MET A 1063 -17.78 25.99 -12.53
CA MET A 1063 -17.79 24.72 -11.81
C MET A 1063 -18.14 23.62 -12.80
N LEU A 1064 -17.19 22.70 -13.02
CA LEU A 1064 -17.34 21.55 -13.89
C LEU A 1064 -17.55 20.29 -13.02
N ASP A 1065 -18.71 19.64 -13.15
CA ASP A 1065 -19.07 18.42 -12.40
C ASP A 1065 -18.59 17.17 -13.15
N ALA A 1066 -19.04 17.00 -14.40
CA ALA A 1066 -18.79 15.79 -15.18
C ALA A 1066 -18.88 16.00 -16.70
N VAL A 1067 -18.24 15.11 -17.46
CA VAL A 1067 -18.54 14.86 -18.88
C VAL A 1067 -19.46 13.65 -18.95
N VAL A 1068 -20.58 13.78 -19.65
CA VAL A 1068 -21.61 12.75 -19.78
C VAL A 1068 -21.90 12.45 -21.25
N ARG A 1069 -22.08 11.17 -21.59
CA ARG A 1069 -22.55 10.76 -22.91
C ARG A 1069 -24.02 11.13 -23.06
N ARG A 1070 -24.40 11.67 -24.22
CA ARG A 1070 -25.80 11.90 -24.61
C ARG A 1070 -26.30 10.70 -25.39
N GLU A 1071 -27.52 10.28 -25.09
CA GLU A 1071 -28.27 9.29 -25.88
C GLU A 1071 -28.79 9.88 -27.19
#